data_AF-Q9BYX4-F1
#
_entry.id   AF-Q9BYX4-F1
#
_cell.length_a   1.000
_cell.length_b   1.000
_cell.length_c   1.000
_cell.angle_alpha   90.00
_cell.angle_beta   90.00
_cell.angle_gamma   90.00
#
_symmetry.space_group_name_H-M   'P 1'
#
loop_
_entity.id
_entity.type
_entity.pdbx_description
1 polymer ?
#
loop_
_entity_poly.entity_id
_entity_poly.type
_entity_poly.pdbx_seq_one_letter_code
_entity_poly.pdbx_strand_id
1 'polypeptide(L)'
;MSNGYSTDENFRYLISCFRARVKMYIQVEPVLDYLTFLPAEVKEQIQRTVATSGNMQAVELLLSTLEKGVWHLGWTREFVEALRRTGSPLAARYMNPELTDLPSPSFENAHDEYLQLLNLLQPTLVDKLLVRDVLDKCMEEELLTIEDRNRIAAAENNGNESGVRELLKRIVQKENWFSAFLNVLRQTGNNELVQELTGSDCSESNAEIENLSQVDGPQVEEQLLSTTVQPNLEKEVWGMENNSSESSFADSSVVSESDTSLAEGSVSCLDESLGHNSNMGSDSGTMGSDSDEENVAARASPEPELQLRPYQMEVAQPALEGKNIIICLPTGSGKTRVAVYIAKDHLDKKKKASEPGKVIVLVNKVLLVEQLFRKEFQPFLKKWYRVIGLSGDTQLKISFPEVVKSCDIIISTAQILENSLLNLENGEDAGVQLSDFSLIIIDECHHTNKEAVYNNIMRHYLMQKLKNNRLKKENKPVIPLPQILGLTASPGVGGATKQAKAEEHILKLCANLDAFTIKTVKENLDQLKNQIQEPCKKFAIADATREDPFKEKLLEIMTRIQTYCQMSPMSDFGTQPYEQWAIQMEKKAAKEGNRKERVCAEHLRKYNEALQINDTIRMIDAYTHLETFYNEEKDKKFAVIEDDSDEGGDDEYCDGDEDEDDLKKPLKLDETDRFLMTLFFENNKMLKRLAENPEYENEKLTKLRNTIMEQYTRTEESARGIIFTKTRQSAYALSQWITENEKFAEVGVKAHHLIGAGHSSEFKPMTQNEQKEVISKFRTGKINLLIATTVAEEGLDIKECNIVIRYGLVTNEIAMVQARGRARADESTYVLVAHSGSGVIEHETVNDFREKMMYKAIHCVQNMKPEEYAHKILELQMQSIMEKKMKTKRNIAKHYKNNPSLITFLCKNCSVLACSGEDIHVIEKMHHVNMTPEFKELYIVRENKALQKKCADYQINGEIICKCGQAWGTMMVHKGLDLPCLKIRNFVVVFKNNSTKKQYKKWVELPITFPNLDYSECCLFSDED
;
A
#
# COMPACT_ATOMS: atom_id res chain seq x y z
N MET A 1 -4.19 2.61 57.15
CA MET A 1 -3.14 1.57 56.99
C MET A 1 -3.25 0.88 55.63
N SER A 2 -3.64 1.59 54.56
CA SER A 2 -4.17 0.97 53.34
C SER A 2 -3.43 1.32 52.03
N ASN A 3 -2.38 2.15 52.06
CA ASN A 3 -1.73 2.63 50.83
C ASN A 3 -0.43 1.89 50.46
N GLY A 4 -0.02 0.87 51.23
CA GLY A 4 1.28 0.18 51.02
C GLY A 4 1.22 -1.10 50.18
N TYR A 5 0.03 -1.69 49.98
CA TYR A 5 -0.13 -2.93 49.21
C TYR A 5 -0.22 -2.71 47.69
N SER A 6 -0.76 -1.56 47.26
CA SER A 6 -0.98 -1.23 45.83
C SER A 6 0.33 -1.04 45.03
N THR A 7 1.43 -0.64 45.66
CA THR A 7 2.70 -0.37 44.95
C THR A 7 3.45 -1.63 44.55
N ASP A 8 3.29 -2.73 45.28
CA ASP A 8 3.99 -3.99 45.01
C ASP A 8 3.30 -4.80 43.89
N GLU A 9 1.96 -4.73 43.81
CA GLU A 9 1.18 -5.35 42.72
C GLU A 9 1.43 -4.67 41.38
N ASN A 10 1.40 -3.32 41.35
CA ASN A 10 1.75 -2.55 40.15
C ASN A 10 3.16 -2.89 39.64
N PHE A 11 4.11 -3.13 40.54
CA PHE A 11 5.47 -3.47 40.17
C PHE A 11 5.60 -4.86 39.53
N ARG A 12 4.85 -5.86 40.03
CA ARG A 12 4.79 -7.20 39.42
C ARG A 12 4.20 -7.16 38.02
N TYR A 13 3.16 -6.34 37.81
CA TYR A 13 2.59 -6.11 36.49
C TYR A 13 3.58 -5.49 35.50
N LEU A 14 4.41 -4.53 35.95
CA LEU A 14 5.47 -3.95 35.12
C LEU A 14 6.53 -4.99 34.71
N ILE A 15 6.92 -5.90 35.61
CA ILE A 15 7.82 -7.02 35.29
C ILE A 15 7.23 -7.90 34.19
N SER A 16 5.93 -8.21 34.26
CA SER A 16 5.20 -8.97 33.24
C SER A 16 5.19 -8.25 31.88
N CYS A 17 4.80 -6.98 31.85
CA CYS A 17 4.66 -6.20 30.61
C CYS A 17 5.99 -5.98 29.88
N PHE A 18 7.05 -5.65 30.63
CA PHE A 18 8.33 -5.25 30.06
C PHE A 18 9.41 -6.33 30.16
N ARG A 19 9.04 -7.58 30.51
CA ARG A 19 9.97 -8.69 30.76
C ARG A 19 11.05 -8.85 29.69
N ALA A 20 10.64 -8.85 28.43
CA ALA A 20 11.53 -9.01 27.28
C ALA A 20 12.54 -7.87 27.17
N ARG A 21 12.09 -6.62 27.34
CA ARG A 21 12.94 -5.43 27.29
C ARG A 21 13.89 -5.36 28.49
N VAL A 22 13.38 -5.59 29.69
CA VAL A 22 14.17 -5.57 30.94
C VAL A 22 15.28 -6.62 30.91
N LYS A 23 15.04 -7.80 30.33
CA LYS A 23 16.05 -8.84 30.11
C LYS A 23 17.24 -8.39 29.27
N MET A 24 17.02 -7.51 28.30
CA MET A 24 18.08 -7.02 27.40
C MET A 24 19.00 -5.99 28.07
N TYR A 25 18.47 -5.23 29.05
CA TYR A 25 19.16 -4.06 29.59
C TYR A 25 19.88 -4.29 30.93
N ILE A 26 19.68 -5.43 31.60
CA ILE A 26 20.24 -5.70 32.93
C ILE A 26 21.50 -6.57 32.86
N GLN A 27 22.58 -6.16 33.52
CA GLN A 27 23.68 -7.04 33.95
C GLN A 27 23.40 -7.51 35.38
N VAL A 28 23.26 -8.82 35.60
CA VAL A 28 22.76 -9.33 36.88
C VAL A 28 23.79 -9.20 38.01
N GLU A 29 25.08 -9.35 37.72
CA GLU A 29 26.17 -9.35 38.71
C GLU A 29 26.23 -8.04 39.51
N PRO A 30 26.34 -6.84 38.89
CA PRO A 30 26.35 -5.58 39.64
C PRO A 30 25.06 -5.34 40.41
N VAL A 31 23.91 -5.77 39.87
CA VAL A 31 22.59 -5.55 40.50
C VAL A 31 22.47 -6.36 41.79
N LEU A 32 23.00 -7.59 41.82
CA LEU A 32 23.00 -8.43 43.02
C LEU A 32 23.74 -7.82 44.21
N ASP A 33 24.78 -7.00 43.98
CA ASP A 33 25.55 -6.36 45.05
C ASP A 33 24.74 -5.31 45.80
N TYR A 34 23.80 -4.65 45.11
CA TYR A 34 22.94 -3.61 45.69
C TYR A 34 21.63 -4.14 46.29
N LEU A 35 21.24 -5.38 45.98
CA LEU A 35 20.01 -5.97 46.52
C LEU A 35 20.27 -6.60 47.89
N THR A 36 20.12 -5.83 48.97
CA THR A 36 20.48 -6.29 50.33
C THR A 36 19.47 -7.27 50.92
N PHE A 37 18.25 -7.29 50.39
CA PHE A 37 17.16 -8.15 50.86
C PHE A 37 17.19 -9.59 50.33
N LEU A 38 17.97 -9.87 49.28
CA LEU A 38 18.07 -11.20 48.69
C LEU A 38 18.92 -12.14 49.57
N PRO A 39 18.43 -13.35 49.92
CA PRO A 39 19.21 -14.35 50.65
C PRO A 39 20.50 -14.73 49.92
N ALA A 40 21.58 -15.00 50.66
CA ALA A 40 22.88 -15.37 50.10
C ALA A 40 22.82 -16.60 49.18
N GLU A 41 21.96 -17.57 49.51
CA GLU A 41 21.70 -18.77 48.71
C GLU A 41 21.12 -18.45 47.33
N VAL A 42 20.19 -17.51 47.26
CA VAL A 42 19.57 -17.05 46.02
C VAL A 42 20.59 -16.26 45.18
N LYS A 43 21.40 -15.41 45.82
CA LYS A 43 22.47 -14.69 45.12
C LYS A 43 23.49 -15.65 44.51
N GLU A 44 23.92 -16.68 45.26
CA GLU A 44 24.80 -17.73 44.75
C GLU A 44 24.16 -18.51 43.58
N GLN A 45 22.86 -18.81 43.66
CA GLN A 45 22.15 -19.52 42.61
C GLN A 45 22.08 -18.70 41.31
N ILE A 46 21.80 -17.40 41.42
CA ILE A 46 21.80 -16.48 40.27
C ILE A 46 23.23 -16.34 39.71
N GLN A 47 24.26 -16.20 40.56
CA GLN A 47 25.67 -16.17 40.11
C GLN A 47 26.11 -17.47 39.42
N ARG A 48 25.68 -18.64 39.90
CA ARG A 48 25.93 -19.92 39.20
C ARG A 48 25.23 -19.98 37.85
N THR A 49 24.05 -19.36 37.73
CA THR A 49 23.30 -19.30 36.47
C THR A 49 24.02 -18.43 35.44
N VAL A 50 24.69 -17.35 35.86
CA VAL A 50 25.56 -16.54 35.00
C VAL A 50 26.67 -17.40 34.39
N ALA A 51 27.33 -18.22 35.21
CA ALA A 51 28.45 -19.05 34.78
C ALA A 51 28.04 -20.24 33.89
N THR A 52 26.84 -20.78 34.07
CA THR A 52 26.37 -21.97 33.34
C THR A 52 25.56 -21.65 32.09
N SER A 53 24.74 -20.60 32.14
CA SER A 53 23.69 -20.38 31.14
C SER A 53 23.60 -18.93 30.63
N GLY A 54 24.52 -18.07 31.09
CA GLY A 54 24.65 -16.69 30.64
C GLY A 54 23.72 -15.69 31.35
N ASN A 55 24.00 -14.41 31.12
CA ASN A 55 23.35 -13.30 31.83
C ASN A 55 21.82 -13.25 31.62
N MET A 56 21.32 -13.54 30.40
CA MET A 56 19.87 -13.51 30.13
C MET A 56 19.08 -14.52 30.98
N GLN A 57 19.60 -15.72 31.19
CA GLN A 57 18.95 -16.71 32.06
C GLN A 57 19.08 -16.34 33.54
N ALA A 58 20.19 -15.71 33.93
CA ALA A 58 20.34 -15.23 35.29
C ALA A 58 19.38 -14.07 35.61
N VAL A 59 19.13 -13.16 34.64
CA VAL A 59 18.11 -12.11 34.76
C VAL A 59 16.70 -12.69 34.78
N GLU A 60 16.42 -13.72 33.97
CA GLU A 60 15.14 -14.45 34.02
C GLU A 60 14.88 -15.03 35.41
N LEU A 61 15.90 -15.66 36.00
CA LEU A 61 15.84 -16.20 37.34
C LEU A 61 15.62 -15.08 38.37
N LEU A 62 16.33 -13.96 38.27
CA LEU A 62 16.15 -12.79 39.14
C LEU A 62 14.71 -12.25 39.05
N LEU A 63 14.20 -11.97 37.85
CA LEU A 63 12.84 -11.46 37.64
C LEU A 63 11.78 -12.43 38.18
N SER A 64 11.94 -13.73 37.90
CA SER A 64 11.05 -14.77 38.44
C SER A 64 11.09 -14.84 39.97
N THR A 65 12.25 -14.57 40.57
CA THR A 65 12.40 -14.58 42.03
C THR A 65 11.73 -13.36 42.65
N LEU A 66 11.88 -12.18 42.02
CA LEU A 66 11.22 -10.94 42.45
C LEU A 66 9.69 -11.05 42.35
N GLU A 67 9.20 -11.68 41.29
CA GLU A 67 7.78 -11.91 41.00
C GLU A 67 7.13 -12.87 42.01
N LYS A 68 7.82 -13.96 42.38
CA LYS A 68 7.33 -15.00 43.31
C LYS A 68 7.60 -14.70 44.79
N GLY A 69 8.53 -13.82 45.10
CA GLY A 69 8.98 -13.56 46.47
C GLY A 69 8.04 -12.65 47.27
N VAL A 70 8.06 -12.83 48.59
CA VAL A 70 7.46 -11.92 49.57
C VAL A 70 8.59 -11.11 50.19
N TRP A 71 8.60 -9.80 49.95
CA TRP A 71 9.70 -8.91 50.29
C TRP A 71 9.28 -7.83 51.30
N HIS A 72 10.27 -7.13 51.86
CA HIS A 72 10.01 -6.05 52.80
C HIS A 72 9.43 -4.81 52.07
N LEU A 73 8.62 -4.02 52.77
CA LEU A 73 8.04 -2.78 52.23
C LEU A 73 9.17 -1.84 51.76
N GLY A 74 9.18 -1.53 50.45
CA GLY A 74 10.16 -0.64 49.82
C GLY A 74 11.19 -1.33 48.91
N TRP A 75 11.15 -2.67 48.78
CA TRP A 75 12.06 -3.41 47.90
C TRP A 75 12.01 -2.96 46.43
N THR A 76 10.85 -2.51 45.94
CA THR A 76 10.65 -1.97 44.58
C THR A 76 11.54 -0.75 44.33
N ARG A 77 11.64 0.15 45.32
CA ARG A 77 12.56 1.30 45.30
C ARG A 77 14.01 0.88 45.36
N GLU A 78 14.34 -0.14 46.18
CA GLU A 78 15.71 -0.66 46.27
C GLU A 78 16.16 -1.28 44.93
N PHE A 79 15.27 -1.97 44.22
CA PHE A 79 15.55 -2.52 42.90
C PHE A 79 15.73 -1.44 41.82
N VAL A 80 14.84 -0.45 41.76
CA VAL A 80 14.99 0.68 40.82
C VAL A 80 16.26 1.50 41.10
N GLU A 81 16.61 1.69 42.38
CA GLU A 81 17.86 2.34 42.79
C GLU A 81 19.09 1.48 42.44
N ALA A 82 19.01 0.16 42.58
CA ALA A 82 20.05 -0.76 42.12
C ALA A 82 20.28 -0.65 40.60
N LEU A 83 19.21 -0.58 39.80
CA LEU A 83 19.31 -0.38 38.34
C LEU A 83 19.96 0.96 37.98
N ARG A 84 19.65 2.04 38.71
CA ARG A 84 20.29 3.35 38.51
C ARG A 84 21.78 3.31 38.86
N ARG A 85 22.15 2.70 39.99
CA ARG A 85 23.56 2.63 40.45
C ARG A 85 24.44 1.74 39.61
N THR A 86 23.86 0.70 39.02
CA THR A 86 24.57 -0.24 38.14
C THR A 86 24.67 0.23 36.70
N GLY A 87 24.16 1.43 36.39
CA GLY A 87 24.29 2.04 35.08
C GLY A 87 23.31 1.50 34.04
N SER A 88 22.13 1.02 34.44
CA SER A 88 21.04 0.52 33.59
C SER A 88 19.81 1.45 33.60
N PRO A 89 19.91 2.69 33.07
CA PRO A 89 18.85 3.71 33.17
C PRO A 89 17.57 3.34 32.41
N LEU A 90 17.70 2.69 31.24
CA LEU A 90 16.55 2.22 30.44
C LEU A 90 15.71 1.19 31.20
N ALA A 91 16.36 0.22 31.85
CA ALA A 91 15.67 -0.76 32.71
C ALA A 91 14.95 -0.07 33.88
N ALA A 92 15.55 0.97 34.47
CA ALA A 92 14.95 1.71 35.57
C ALA A 92 13.69 2.51 35.13
N ARG A 93 13.64 2.97 33.87
CA ARG A 93 12.45 3.65 33.30
C ARG A 93 11.28 2.69 33.10
N TYR A 94 11.53 1.50 32.54
CA TYR A 94 10.50 0.46 32.41
C TYR A 94 9.99 -0.05 33.77
N MET A 95 10.84 -0.04 34.79
CA MET A 95 10.51 -0.49 36.14
C MET A 95 10.09 0.65 37.08
N ASN A 96 9.79 1.86 36.56
CA ASN A 96 9.34 2.97 37.38
C ASN A 96 7.84 2.79 37.76
N PRO A 97 7.49 2.64 39.06
CA PRO A 97 6.10 2.43 39.49
C PRO A 97 5.15 3.58 39.12
N GLU A 98 5.69 4.78 38.87
CA GLU A 98 4.90 5.97 38.56
C GLU A 98 4.52 6.08 37.07
N LEU A 99 5.08 5.25 36.18
CA LEU A 99 4.83 5.28 34.72
C LEU A 99 5.03 6.65 34.03
N THR A 100 5.64 7.60 34.73
CA THR A 100 5.78 9.01 34.31
C THR A 100 6.84 9.23 33.24
N ASP A 101 7.73 8.26 33.03
CA ASP A 101 8.93 8.40 32.20
C ASP A 101 9.18 7.15 31.32
N LEU A 102 8.12 6.60 30.72
CA LEU A 102 8.25 5.55 29.71
C LEU A 102 8.93 6.09 28.45
N PRO A 103 9.83 5.32 27.80
CA PRO A 103 10.40 5.68 26.50
C PRO A 103 9.29 5.85 25.45
N SER A 104 9.43 6.83 24.56
CA SER A 104 8.47 7.02 23.47
C SER A 104 8.60 5.92 22.41
N PRO A 105 7.52 5.51 21.72
CA PRO A 105 7.59 4.50 20.67
C PRO A 105 8.61 4.84 19.57
N SER A 106 8.78 6.14 19.26
CA SER A 106 9.80 6.62 18.33
C SER A 106 11.23 6.38 18.83
N PHE A 107 11.46 6.56 20.14
CA PHE A 107 12.77 6.30 20.74
C PHE A 107 13.06 4.79 20.78
N GLU A 108 12.08 3.97 21.14
CA GLU A 108 12.21 2.51 21.16
C GLU A 108 12.54 1.96 19.77
N ASN A 109 11.78 2.39 18.76
CA ASN A 109 11.97 1.93 17.38
C ASN A 109 13.34 2.34 16.84
N ALA A 110 13.77 3.58 17.11
CA ALA A 110 15.11 4.04 16.73
C ALA A 110 16.21 3.25 17.45
N HIS A 111 16.06 2.97 18.74
CA HIS A 111 17.03 2.18 19.51
C HIS A 111 17.14 0.74 18.99
N ASP A 112 16.01 0.11 18.67
CA ASP A 112 15.95 -1.25 18.11
C ASP A 112 16.57 -1.30 16.69
N GLU A 113 16.34 -0.28 15.87
CA GLU A 113 17.00 -0.11 14.55
C GLU A 113 18.53 0.03 14.70
N TYR A 114 19.01 0.84 15.66
CA TYR A 114 20.45 1.01 15.91
C TYR A 114 21.12 -0.27 16.45
N LEU A 115 20.40 -1.04 17.28
CA LEU A 115 20.83 -2.36 17.76
C LEU A 115 21.00 -3.36 16.61
N GLN A 116 20.04 -3.40 15.68
CA GLN A 116 20.13 -4.23 14.48
C GLN A 116 21.30 -3.83 13.60
N LEU A 117 21.45 -2.53 13.35
CA LEU A 117 22.54 -1.99 12.56
C LEU A 117 23.90 -2.37 13.16
N LEU A 118 24.04 -2.27 14.48
CA LEU A 118 25.25 -2.68 15.19
C LEU A 118 25.51 -4.19 15.06
N ASN A 119 24.49 -5.03 15.20
CA ASN A 119 24.64 -6.49 15.04
C ASN A 119 25.05 -6.86 13.61
N LEU A 120 24.52 -6.18 12.60
CA LEU A 120 24.87 -6.39 11.20
C LEU A 120 26.33 -5.99 10.90
N LEU A 121 26.78 -4.87 11.49
CA LEU A 121 28.12 -4.30 11.29
C LEU A 121 29.14 -4.75 12.34
N GLN A 122 28.74 -5.60 13.30
CA GLN A 122 29.60 -6.10 14.37
C GLN A 122 30.90 -6.74 13.81
N PRO A 123 30.87 -7.56 12.74
CA PRO A 123 32.09 -8.11 12.16
C PRO A 123 33.06 -7.01 11.68
N THR A 124 32.56 -5.98 11.03
CA THR A 124 33.35 -4.86 10.52
C THR A 124 33.93 -3.99 11.64
N LEU A 125 33.13 -3.73 12.67
CA LEU A 125 33.57 -2.97 13.86
C LEU A 125 34.65 -3.73 14.64
N VAL A 126 34.51 -5.04 14.82
CA VAL A 126 35.50 -5.87 15.52
C VAL A 126 36.83 -5.94 14.78
N ASP A 127 36.80 -5.93 13.44
CA ASP A 127 37.99 -5.99 12.58
C ASP A 127 38.73 -4.64 12.50
N LYS A 128 37.99 -3.53 12.36
CA LYS A 128 38.58 -2.20 12.09
C LYS A 128 38.81 -1.32 13.33
N LEU A 129 38.10 -1.53 14.44
CA LEU A 129 38.16 -0.64 15.61
C LEU A 129 39.29 -1.05 16.57
N LEU A 130 40.05 -0.07 17.08
CA LEU A 130 41.09 -0.30 18.09
C LEU A 130 40.63 0.23 19.45
N VAL A 131 40.56 -0.61 20.48
CA VAL A 131 40.07 -0.21 21.83
C VAL A 131 40.81 1.02 22.35
N ARG A 132 42.13 1.04 22.23
CA ARG A 132 43.03 2.14 22.64
C ARG A 132 42.70 3.50 22.02
N ASP A 133 42.09 3.54 20.84
CA ASP A 133 41.80 4.79 20.13
C ASP A 133 40.49 5.41 20.63
N VAL A 134 39.59 4.59 21.15
CA VAL A 134 38.18 4.94 21.40
C VAL A 134 37.86 5.02 22.90
N LEU A 135 38.57 4.25 23.73
CA LEU A 135 38.27 4.06 25.16
C LEU A 135 38.32 5.37 25.95
N ASP A 136 39.38 6.17 25.80
CA ASP A 136 39.51 7.43 26.54
C ASP A 136 38.45 8.46 26.10
N LYS A 137 38.05 8.45 24.82
CA LYS A 137 37.00 9.34 24.30
C LYS A 137 35.59 8.91 24.73
N CYS A 138 35.34 7.61 24.81
CA CYS A 138 34.10 7.08 25.40
C CYS A 138 33.97 7.42 26.90
N MET A 139 35.09 7.55 27.62
CA MET A 139 35.07 8.00 29.03
C MET A 139 34.78 9.51 29.14
N GLU A 140 35.28 10.33 28.21
CA GLU A 140 34.99 11.78 28.17
C GLU A 140 33.54 12.10 27.82
N GLU A 141 32.91 11.30 26.95
CA GLU A 141 31.50 11.44 26.54
C GLU A 141 30.52 10.70 27.50
N GLU A 142 30.98 10.31 28.69
CA GLU A 142 30.21 9.61 29.74
C GLU A 142 29.52 8.30 29.29
N LEU A 143 29.98 7.69 28.19
CA LEU A 143 29.46 6.43 27.66
C LEU A 143 29.89 5.21 28.48
N LEU A 144 31.01 5.31 29.20
CA LEU A 144 31.60 4.22 29.96
C LEU A 144 31.95 4.65 31.39
N THR A 145 31.84 3.71 32.33
CA THR A 145 32.26 3.89 33.72
C THR A 145 33.70 3.41 33.95
N ILE A 146 34.29 3.77 35.09
CA ILE A 146 35.60 3.27 35.52
C ILE A 146 35.61 1.73 35.60
N GLU A 147 34.48 1.12 35.95
CA GLU A 147 34.35 -0.33 36.03
C GLU A 147 34.31 -0.98 34.64
N ASP A 148 33.64 -0.34 33.67
CA ASP A 148 33.65 -0.76 32.26
C ASP A 148 35.08 -0.74 31.70
N ARG A 149 35.84 0.31 32.01
CA ARG A 149 37.25 0.44 31.59
C ARG A 149 38.09 -0.76 32.06
N ASN A 150 37.91 -1.20 33.31
CA ASN A 150 38.64 -2.34 33.86
C ASN A 150 38.26 -3.66 33.18
N ARG A 151 36.97 -3.86 32.87
CA ARG A 151 36.51 -5.08 32.18
C ARG A 151 36.92 -5.12 30.71
N ILE A 152 36.90 -3.97 30.03
CA ILE A 152 37.40 -3.85 28.67
C ILE A 152 38.91 -4.12 28.63
N ALA A 153 39.68 -3.56 29.57
CA ALA A 153 41.11 -3.85 29.70
C ALA A 153 41.39 -5.33 30.02
N ALA A 154 40.52 -5.98 30.81
CA ALA A 154 40.62 -7.42 31.07
C ALA A 154 40.34 -8.26 29.83
N ALA A 155 39.35 -7.87 29.01
CA ALA A 155 39.04 -8.52 27.74
C ALA A 155 40.12 -8.29 26.68
N GLU A 156 40.76 -7.13 26.67
CA GLU A 156 41.86 -6.77 25.79
C GLU A 156 43.10 -7.69 25.96
N ASN A 157 43.27 -8.30 27.15
CA ASN A 157 44.30 -9.34 27.37
C ASN A 157 44.11 -10.57 26.47
N ASN A 158 42.89 -10.83 25.99
CA ASN A 158 42.56 -11.89 25.04
C ASN A 158 42.55 -11.40 23.58
N GLY A 159 43.14 -10.23 23.31
CA GLY A 159 43.22 -9.61 21.97
C GLY A 159 42.26 -8.43 21.80
N ASN A 160 42.61 -7.53 20.86
CA ASN A 160 41.81 -6.34 20.56
C ASN A 160 40.35 -6.68 20.20
N GLU A 161 40.12 -7.74 19.43
CA GLU A 161 38.77 -8.19 19.07
C GLU A 161 37.89 -8.50 20.30
N SER A 162 38.48 -9.13 21.32
CA SER A 162 37.81 -9.43 22.59
C SER A 162 37.49 -8.14 23.34
N GLY A 163 38.41 -7.17 23.34
CA GLY A 163 38.20 -5.84 23.91
C GLY A 163 37.11 -5.04 23.18
N VAL A 164 37.07 -5.06 21.85
CA VAL A 164 36.03 -4.37 21.05
C VAL A 164 34.65 -4.98 21.29
N ARG A 165 34.55 -6.32 21.39
CA ARG A 165 33.27 -6.98 21.72
C ARG A 165 32.76 -6.55 23.09
N GLU A 166 33.63 -6.48 24.10
CA GLU A 166 33.21 -6.04 25.44
C GLU A 166 32.87 -4.54 25.44
N LEU A 167 33.61 -3.70 24.70
CA LEU A 167 33.30 -2.27 24.50
C LEU A 167 31.88 -2.07 23.92
N LEU A 168 31.59 -2.70 22.77
CA LEU A 168 30.28 -2.58 22.10
C LEU A 168 29.15 -3.07 23.01
N LYS A 169 29.36 -4.16 23.74
CA LYS A 169 28.39 -4.72 24.67
C LYS A 169 28.00 -3.75 25.80
N ARG A 170 28.92 -2.88 26.24
CA ARG A 170 28.67 -1.88 27.30
C ARG A 170 28.01 -0.62 26.78
N ILE A 171 28.45 -0.13 25.63
CA ILE A 171 27.96 1.13 25.04
C ILE A 171 26.44 1.07 24.81
N VAL A 172 25.95 -0.06 24.30
CA VAL A 172 24.54 -0.26 23.91
C VAL A 172 23.58 -0.22 25.11
N GLN A 173 24.09 -0.38 26.35
CA GLN A 173 23.30 -0.31 27.58
C GLN A 173 23.00 1.12 28.03
N LYS A 174 23.58 2.14 27.40
CA LYS A 174 23.41 3.55 27.74
C LYS A 174 22.31 4.23 26.91
N GLU A 175 21.69 5.26 27.47
CA GLU A 175 20.80 6.13 26.71
C GLU A 175 21.59 6.94 25.67
N ASN A 176 20.97 7.16 24.50
CA ASN A 176 21.55 7.96 23.39
C ASN A 176 22.96 7.52 22.96
N TRP A 177 23.29 6.25 23.16
CA TRP A 177 24.61 5.71 22.87
C TRP A 177 25.02 5.89 21.40
N PHE A 178 24.07 5.80 20.47
CA PHE A 178 24.36 5.82 19.03
C PHE A 178 24.90 7.18 18.57
N SER A 179 24.28 8.30 18.99
CA SER A 179 24.75 9.65 18.66
C SER A 179 26.10 9.97 19.30
N ALA A 180 26.28 9.58 20.57
CA ALA A 180 27.53 9.79 21.28
C ALA A 180 28.67 8.93 20.69
N PHE A 181 28.38 7.67 20.34
CA PHE A 181 29.34 6.78 19.69
C PHE A 181 29.75 7.27 18.29
N LEU A 182 28.81 7.79 17.49
CA LEU A 182 29.14 8.43 16.20
C LEU A 182 30.03 9.66 16.37
N ASN A 183 29.85 10.44 17.44
CA ASN A 183 30.72 11.55 17.78
C ASN A 183 32.12 11.08 18.15
N VAL A 184 32.22 10.04 18.99
CA VAL A 184 33.49 9.42 19.37
C VAL A 184 34.23 8.87 18.14
N LEU A 185 33.54 8.21 17.21
CA LEU A 185 34.14 7.73 15.95
C LEU A 185 34.65 8.88 15.07
N ARG A 186 33.94 10.00 14.99
CA ARG A 186 34.42 11.22 14.28
C ARG A 186 35.66 11.82 14.93
N GLN A 187 35.66 11.93 16.26
CA GLN A 187 36.77 12.52 17.02
C GLN A 187 38.04 11.65 16.97
N THR A 188 37.89 10.34 16.79
CA THR A 188 39.00 9.37 16.72
C THR A 188 39.49 9.08 15.29
N GLY A 189 38.91 9.75 14.28
CA GLY A 189 39.34 9.62 12.88
C GLY A 189 38.74 8.41 12.13
N ASN A 190 37.77 7.71 12.70
CA ASN A 190 37.12 6.53 12.14
C ASN A 190 35.97 6.88 11.17
N ASN A 191 36.23 7.78 10.21
CA ASN A 191 35.19 8.31 9.30
C ASN A 191 34.59 7.27 8.36
N GLU A 192 35.33 6.23 7.98
CA GLU A 192 34.80 5.10 7.17
C GLU A 192 33.70 4.36 7.92
N LEU A 193 33.91 4.08 9.21
CA LEU A 193 32.93 3.40 10.07
C LEU A 193 31.69 4.29 10.28
N VAL A 194 31.87 5.61 10.37
CA VAL A 194 30.74 6.56 10.43
C VAL A 194 29.92 6.52 9.14
N GLN A 195 30.55 6.45 7.97
CA GLN A 195 29.85 6.33 6.69
C GLN A 195 29.07 5.01 6.58
N GLU A 196 29.68 3.89 7.00
CA GLU A 196 28.98 2.60 7.05
C GLU A 196 27.77 2.62 8.02
N LEU A 197 27.91 3.26 9.18
CA LEU A 197 26.84 3.38 10.19
C LEU A 197 25.75 4.42 9.83
N THR A 198 26.01 5.35 8.92
CA THR A 198 25.04 6.42 8.57
C THR A 198 24.51 6.34 7.14
N GLY A 199 25.11 5.49 6.29
CA GLY A 199 24.62 5.20 4.94
C GLY A 199 24.64 6.38 3.96
N SER A 200 25.39 7.45 4.24
CA SER A 200 25.42 8.66 3.40
C SER A 200 26.75 8.86 2.67
N ASP A 201 26.68 8.94 1.34
CA ASP A 201 27.72 9.49 0.47
C ASP A 201 27.79 11.01 0.68
N CYS A 202 28.92 11.50 1.19
CA CYS A 202 29.18 12.94 1.36
C CYS A 202 29.25 13.64 -0.02
N SER A 203 28.11 14.10 -0.53
CA SER A 203 28.05 15.05 -1.64
C SER A 203 26.79 15.92 -1.60
N GLU A 204 26.48 16.59 -0.48
CA GLU A 204 25.67 17.83 -0.51
C GLU A 204 25.88 18.67 0.77
N SER A 205 26.61 19.79 0.59
CA SER A 205 26.67 21.01 1.43
C SER A 205 27.00 20.93 2.93
N ASN A 206 28.28 21.21 3.23
CA ASN A 206 28.72 21.89 4.45
C ASN A 206 28.08 23.29 4.54
N ALA A 207 26.92 23.45 5.18
CA ALA A 207 26.37 24.78 5.53
C ALA A 207 25.30 24.83 6.63
N GLU A 208 24.69 23.72 7.06
CA GLU A 208 23.48 23.79 7.94
C GLU A 208 23.62 23.14 9.34
N ILE A 209 24.84 22.73 9.76
CA ILE A 209 25.05 22.03 11.05
C ILE A 209 25.70 22.91 12.14
N GLU A 210 26.05 24.17 11.85
CA GLU A 210 26.66 25.09 12.84
C GLU A 210 25.66 25.97 13.64
N ASN A 211 24.34 25.75 13.56
CA ASN A 211 23.35 26.61 14.22
C ASN A 211 22.42 25.90 15.24
N LEU A 212 22.80 24.73 15.77
CA LEU A 212 21.98 23.99 16.76
C LEU A 212 22.62 23.84 18.15
N SER A 213 23.72 24.54 18.41
CA SER A 213 24.26 24.73 19.75
C SER A 213 24.09 26.20 20.15
N GLN A 214 23.32 26.46 21.22
CA GLN A 214 22.99 27.76 21.86
C GLN A 214 21.56 28.27 21.59
N VAL A 215 20.56 27.74 22.30
CA VAL A 215 19.50 28.56 22.91
C VAL A 215 19.10 27.93 24.25
N ASP A 216 19.62 28.50 25.32
CA ASP A 216 19.16 28.32 26.69
C ASP A 216 17.82 29.06 26.94
N GLY A 217 16.80 28.31 27.37
CA GLY A 217 15.68 28.71 28.26
C GLY A 217 14.56 29.65 27.75
N PRO A 218 13.44 29.80 28.50
CA PRO A 218 13.05 29.12 29.75
C PRO A 218 11.66 28.45 29.72
N GLN A 219 11.44 27.64 30.76
CA GLN A 219 10.21 27.00 31.22
C GLN A 219 8.96 27.92 31.15
N VAL A 220 7.86 27.39 30.62
CA VAL A 220 6.49 27.84 30.97
C VAL A 220 5.62 26.60 31.17
N GLU A 221 5.37 26.30 32.45
CA GLU A 221 4.20 25.55 32.90
C GLU A 221 2.95 26.39 32.61
N GLU A 222 1.92 25.81 31.99
CA GLU A 222 0.52 26.27 32.13
C GLU A 222 -0.40 25.10 31.72
N GLN A 223 -0.77 24.26 32.69
CA GLN A 223 -2.03 24.32 33.45
C GLN A 223 -3.27 23.92 32.64
N LEU A 224 -3.73 22.70 32.93
CA LEU A 224 -5.10 22.24 32.86
C LEU A 224 -6.09 23.36 33.23
N LEU A 225 -6.96 23.74 32.29
CA LEU A 225 -8.20 24.46 32.60
C LEU A 225 -9.33 23.95 31.70
N SER A 226 -10.07 23.01 32.28
CA SER A 226 -11.46 22.71 31.99
C SER A 226 -12.28 23.99 31.83
N THR A 227 -12.90 24.19 30.66
CA THR A 227 -14.07 25.07 30.54
C THR A 227 -15.10 24.47 29.59
N THR A 228 -16.13 23.93 30.22
CA THR A 228 -17.46 23.61 29.71
C THR A 228 -18.07 24.82 29.00
N VAL A 229 -18.33 24.73 27.69
CA VAL A 229 -19.34 25.57 27.01
C VAL A 229 -20.05 24.75 25.91
N GLN A 230 -21.25 24.28 26.22
CA GLN A 230 -22.33 24.02 25.26
C GLN A 230 -23.15 25.32 25.06
N PRO A 231 -24.09 25.40 24.10
CA PRO A 231 -24.00 25.20 22.66
C PRO A 231 -24.58 26.46 21.93
N ASN A 232 -24.54 26.56 20.59
CA ASN A 232 -25.62 27.26 19.88
C ASN A 232 -25.68 26.90 18.38
N LEU A 233 -26.83 26.34 18.03
CA LEU A 233 -27.36 26.24 16.68
C LEU A 233 -27.71 27.64 16.17
N GLU A 234 -27.34 27.96 14.93
CA GLU A 234 -28.15 28.84 14.09
C GLU A 234 -28.46 28.15 12.76
N LYS A 235 -29.73 27.73 12.65
CA LYS A 235 -30.42 27.37 11.41
C LYS A 235 -30.77 28.66 10.67
N GLU A 236 -30.37 28.77 9.40
CA GLU A 236 -31.15 29.56 8.43
C GLU A 236 -31.94 28.63 7.51
N VAL A 237 -33.25 28.75 7.65
CA VAL A 237 -34.32 28.06 6.94
C VAL A 237 -34.71 28.89 5.70
N TRP A 238 -34.71 28.26 4.53
CA TRP A 238 -35.61 28.57 3.40
C TRP A 238 -36.03 27.19 2.87
N GLY A 239 -37.27 26.68 2.96
CA GLY A 239 -38.57 27.34 2.92
C GLY A 239 -39.22 27.02 1.57
N MET A 240 -39.70 25.78 1.35
CA MET A 240 -40.76 25.49 0.38
C MET A 240 -41.39 24.10 0.58
N GLU A 241 -42.57 24.17 1.19
CA GLU A 241 -43.78 23.35 1.14
C GLU A 241 -43.79 21.96 0.46
N ASN A 242 -44.28 21.00 1.25
CA ASN A 242 -44.88 19.76 0.81
C ASN A 242 -46.03 20.01 -0.18
N ASN A 243 -46.03 19.28 -1.28
CA ASN A 243 -47.26 18.65 -1.75
C ASN A 243 -46.94 17.33 -2.47
N SER A 244 -47.61 16.30 -1.96
CA SER A 244 -47.74 14.95 -2.46
C SER A 244 -48.24 14.88 -3.90
N SER A 245 -47.63 14.02 -4.72
CA SER A 245 -48.36 13.16 -5.64
C SER A 245 -47.51 11.94 -5.99
N GLU A 246 -48.01 10.77 -5.59
CA GLU A 246 -47.58 9.47 -6.08
C GLU A 246 -47.71 9.41 -7.61
N SER A 247 -46.71 8.85 -8.28
CA SER A 247 -46.98 7.99 -9.43
C SER A 247 -45.90 6.92 -9.53
N SER A 248 -46.37 5.70 -9.41
CA SER A 248 -45.70 4.44 -9.65
C SER A 248 -45.20 4.33 -11.09
N PHE A 249 -43.90 4.11 -11.26
CA PHE A 249 -43.40 3.31 -12.39
C PHE A 249 -42.41 2.30 -11.86
N ALA A 250 -42.91 1.07 -11.73
CA ALA A 250 -42.09 -0.12 -11.78
C ALA A 250 -41.44 -0.19 -13.16
N ASP A 251 -40.13 -0.37 -13.21
CA ASP A 251 -39.51 -1.03 -14.34
C ASP A 251 -38.52 -2.07 -13.81
N SER A 252 -38.94 -3.31 -13.97
CA SER A 252 -38.15 -4.51 -13.85
C SER A 252 -37.19 -4.60 -15.04
N SER A 253 -35.90 -4.44 -14.80
CA SER A 253 -34.89 -5.11 -15.63
C SER A 253 -33.67 -5.41 -14.77
N VAL A 254 -33.61 -6.66 -14.31
CA VAL A 254 -32.40 -7.30 -13.82
C VAL A 254 -31.44 -7.38 -14.99
N VAL A 255 -30.56 -6.39 -15.13
CA VAL A 255 -29.36 -6.50 -15.95
C VAL A 255 -28.20 -6.64 -14.97
N SER A 256 -27.77 -7.89 -14.81
CA SER A 256 -26.53 -8.27 -14.18
C SER A 256 -25.37 -7.72 -15.00
N GLU A 257 -25.05 -6.44 -14.83
CA GLU A 257 -23.74 -5.91 -15.20
C GLU A 257 -22.75 -6.33 -14.10
N SER A 258 -21.94 -7.32 -14.45
CA SER A 258 -20.71 -7.62 -13.74
C SER A 258 -19.78 -6.41 -13.83
N ASP A 259 -19.90 -5.51 -12.85
CA ASP A 259 -18.96 -4.42 -12.60
C ASP A 259 -17.58 -4.99 -12.24
N THR A 260 -16.82 -5.37 -13.27
CA THR A 260 -15.35 -5.28 -13.27
C THR A 260 -14.94 -3.96 -13.91
N SER A 261 -15.54 -2.85 -13.47
CA SER A 261 -14.85 -1.57 -13.50
C SER A 261 -14.02 -1.49 -12.23
N LEU A 262 -12.70 -1.52 -12.37
CA LEU A 262 -11.78 -1.02 -11.36
C LEU A 262 -12.15 0.44 -11.11
N ALA A 263 -13.08 0.66 -10.18
CA ALA A 263 -13.29 1.95 -9.57
C ALA A 263 -12.05 2.21 -8.71
N GLU A 264 -11.05 2.85 -9.32
CA GLU A 264 -10.13 3.74 -8.61
C GLU A 264 -10.98 4.84 -7.98
N GLY A 265 -11.66 4.50 -6.89
CA GLY A 265 -12.14 5.47 -5.92
C GLY A 265 -10.98 5.70 -4.96
N SER A 266 -10.38 6.88 -5.04
CA SER A 266 -9.47 7.40 -4.05
C SER A 266 -10.07 7.21 -2.66
N VAL A 267 -9.56 6.20 -1.96
CA VAL A 267 -9.65 6.10 -0.52
C VAL A 267 -8.30 6.59 -0.02
N SER A 268 -8.33 7.62 0.81
CA SER A 268 -7.20 8.16 1.55
C SER A 268 -6.43 7.02 2.22
N CYS A 269 -5.26 6.67 1.69
CA CYS A 269 -4.25 5.92 2.43
C CYS A 269 -3.46 6.93 3.25
N LEU A 270 -4.02 7.29 4.42
CA LEU A 270 -3.21 7.63 5.58
C LEU A 270 -3.22 6.33 6.39
N ASP A 271 -2.29 5.41 6.13
CA ASP A 271 -2.10 4.24 7.00
C ASP A 271 -0.66 3.71 6.83
N GLU A 272 0.07 3.83 7.94
CA GLU A 272 1.29 3.13 8.37
C GLU A 272 2.45 3.00 7.36
N SER A 273 3.15 4.12 7.12
CA SER A 273 4.60 4.10 6.86
C SER A 273 5.37 4.34 8.16
N LEU A 274 5.32 3.38 9.08
CA LEU A 274 6.25 3.31 10.21
C LEU A 274 7.01 1.99 10.13
N GLY A 275 8.32 2.11 9.90
CA GLY A 275 9.30 1.01 9.88
C GLY A 275 9.42 0.30 8.53
N HIS A 276 10.66 0.14 8.08
CA HIS A 276 11.19 -0.71 6.98
C HIS A 276 11.94 0.08 5.88
N ASN A 277 12.94 0.83 6.31
CA ASN A 277 14.16 1.01 5.52
C ASN A 277 15.19 -0.01 6.01
N SER A 278 15.26 -1.16 5.37
CA SER A 278 16.46 -2.01 5.42
C SER A 278 16.77 -2.51 4.01
N ASN A 279 17.88 -1.98 3.49
CA ASN A 279 18.68 -2.61 2.45
C ASN A 279 19.00 -4.05 2.87
N MET A 280 18.91 -5.01 1.95
CA MET A 280 19.97 -6.00 1.67
C MET A 280 19.51 -6.94 0.55
N GLY A 281 20.43 -7.26 -0.35
CA GLY A 281 20.27 -8.29 -1.38
C GLY A 281 20.61 -7.85 -2.81
N SER A 282 21.75 -7.17 -3.02
CA SER A 282 22.37 -7.12 -4.35
C SER A 282 23.52 -8.12 -4.38
N ASP A 283 23.33 -9.20 -5.13
CA ASP A 283 24.39 -10.13 -5.49
C ASP A 283 25.57 -9.37 -6.11
N SER A 284 26.75 -9.70 -5.58
CA SER A 284 28.06 -9.23 -5.96
C SER A 284 28.41 -9.66 -7.39
N GLY A 285 28.03 -8.82 -8.36
CA GLY A 285 28.51 -8.88 -9.74
C GLY A 285 29.24 -7.59 -10.08
N THR A 286 30.57 -7.64 -9.97
CA THR A 286 31.57 -6.66 -10.43
C THR A 286 31.02 -5.55 -11.35
N MET A 287 30.86 -4.35 -10.80
CA MET A 287 30.59 -3.14 -11.58
C MET A 287 31.80 -2.90 -12.49
N GLY A 288 31.64 -3.22 -13.78
CA GLY A 288 32.48 -2.64 -14.82
C GLY A 288 32.33 -1.13 -14.75
N SER A 289 33.46 -0.45 -14.60
CA SER A 289 33.59 0.99 -14.60
C SER A 289 32.88 1.60 -15.81
N ASP A 290 31.76 2.27 -15.59
CA ASP A 290 31.26 3.28 -16.54
C ASP A 290 32.20 4.49 -16.42
N SER A 291 33.31 4.38 -17.12
CA SER A 291 34.20 5.48 -17.47
C SER A 291 33.46 6.44 -18.42
N ASP A 292 32.48 7.18 -17.91
CA ASP A 292 31.90 8.34 -18.61
C ASP A 292 31.33 9.42 -17.66
N GLU A 293 31.34 9.22 -16.32
CA GLU A 293 30.87 10.25 -15.36
C GLU A 293 31.99 11.07 -14.66
N GLU A 294 33.28 10.75 -14.84
CA GLU A 294 34.40 11.54 -14.30
C GLU A 294 34.94 12.65 -15.24
N ASN A 295 34.20 13.02 -16.30
CA ASN A 295 34.57 14.15 -17.19
C ASN A 295 33.49 15.23 -17.37
N VAL A 296 32.42 15.24 -16.55
CA VAL A 296 31.28 16.18 -16.71
C VAL A 296 31.46 17.51 -15.95
N ALA A 297 32.60 17.72 -15.27
CA ALA A 297 32.94 18.99 -14.62
C ALA A 297 33.53 20.06 -15.57
N ALA A 298 33.63 19.80 -16.89
CA ALA A 298 34.19 20.74 -17.86
C ALA A 298 33.54 20.67 -19.25
N ARG A 299 32.26 21.06 -19.38
CA ARG A 299 31.62 21.55 -20.63
C ARG A 299 30.20 22.04 -20.33
N ALA A 300 30.00 23.36 -20.32
CA ALA A 300 28.66 23.95 -20.31
C ALA A 300 27.93 23.55 -21.60
N SER A 301 27.08 22.53 -21.53
CA SER A 301 26.17 22.19 -22.62
C SER A 301 25.21 23.37 -22.83
N PRO A 302 24.92 23.77 -24.08
CA PRO A 302 23.99 24.87 -24.35
C PRO A 302 22.64 24.56 -23.72
N GLU A 303 22.07 25.57 -23.07
CA GLU A 303 20.82 25.43 -22.33
C GLU A 303 19.69 24.96 -23.25
N PRO A 304 18.85 24.01 -22.81
CA PRO A 304 17.78 23.50 -23.66
C PRO A 304 16.75 24.60 -23.91
N GLU A 305 16.61 25.01 -25.17
CA GLU A 305 15.65 26.03 -25.57
C GLU A 305 14.22 25.47 -25.57
N LEU A 306 13.29 26.20 -24.94
CA LEU A 306 11.87 25.81 -24.90
C LEU A 306 11.16 26.22 -26.19
N GLN A 307 11.20 25.34 -27.19
CA GLN A 307 10.48 25.52 -28.47
C GLN A 307 9.34 24.52 -28.65
N LEU A 308 8.26 24.96 -29.28
CA LEU A 308 7.13 24.13 -29.70
C LEU A 308 7.16 23.88 -31.21
N ARG A 309 6.79 22.67 -31.61
CA ARG A 309 6.59 22.29 -33.01
C ARG A 309 5.33 22.99 -33.57
N PRO A 310 5.22 23.22 -34.89
CA PRO A 310 4.04 23.84 -35.50
C PRO A 310 2.69 23.25 -35.06
N TYR A 311 2.52 21.92 -35.07
CA TYR A 311 1.26 21.30 -34.58
C TYR A 311 1.04 21.50 -33.06
N GLN A 312 2.10 21.66 -32.28
CA GLN A 312 2.00 21.94 -30.84
C GLN A 312 1.53 23.39 -30.60
N MET A 313 2.05 24.35 -31.39
CA MET A 313 1.59 25.73 -31.36
C MET A 313 0.11 25.86 -31.76
N GLU A 314 -0.32 25.12 -32.79
CA GLU A 314 -1.72 25.10 -33.27
C GLU A 314 -2.72 24.77 -32.17
N VAL A 315 -2.41 23.76 -31.34
CA VAL A 315 -3.29 23.34 -30.24
C VAL A 315 -3.13 24.20 -28.97
N ALA A 316 -1.95 24.80 -28.76
CA ALA A 316 -1.67 25.66 -27.62
C ALA A 316 -2.30 27.06 -27.75
N GLN A 317 -2.46 27.56 -28.98
CA GLN A 317 -2.86 28.95 -29.26
C GLN A 317 -4.06 29.46 -28.44
N PRO A 318 -5.20 28.74 -28.32
CA PRO A 318 -6.32 29.24 -27.52
C PRO A 318 -6.02 29.32 -26.01
N ALA A 319 -5.16 28.44 -25.48
CA ALA A 319 -4.73 28.53 -24.08
C ALA A 319 -3.82 29.75 -23.86
N LEU A 320 -2.96 30.10 -24.82
CA LEU A 320 -2.15 31.32 -24.76
C LEU A 320 -3.02 32.59 -24.78
N GLU A 321 -4.24 32.52 -25.35
CA GLU A 321 -5.24 33.60 -25.32
C GLU A 321 -6.06 33.64 -24.01
N GLY A 322 -5.75 32.79 -23.03
CA GLY A 322 -6.45 32.73 -21.74
C GLY A 322 -7.76 31.95 -21.75
N LYS A 323 -8.03 31.13 -22.78
CA LYS A 323 -9.24 30.29 -22.85
C LYS A 323 -9.01 28.95 -22.13
N ASN A 324 -10.05 28.46 -21.46
CA ASN A 324 -10.06 27.10 -20.92
C ASN A 324 -10.19 26.10 -22.08
N ILE A 325 -9.30 25.11 -22.21
CA ILE A 325 -9.36 24.14 -23.31
C ILE A 325 -8.95 22.73 -22.87
N ILE A 326 -9.34 21.75 -23.70
CA ILE A 326 -8.81 20.39 -23.65
C ILE A 326 -7.91 20.19 -24.87
N ILE A 327 -6.66 19.82 -24.65
CA ILE A 327 -5.72 19.43 -25.72
C ILE A 327 -5.71 17.91 -25.83
N CYS A 328 -6.13 17.41 -27.00
CA CYS A 328 -6.08 16.00 -27.35
C CYS A 328 -4.96 15.78 -28.37
N LEU A 329 -3.86 15.19 -27.91
CA LEU A 329 -2.68 14.88 -28.72
C LEU A 329 -2.23 13.43 -28.46
N PRO A 330 -1.85 12.64 -29.49
CA PRO A 330 -1.42 11.25 -29.30
C PRO A 330 -0.25 11.07 -28.33
N THR A 331 -0.10 9.89 -27.75
CA THR A 331 1.07 9.55 -26.92
C THR A 331 2.38 9.76 -27.70
N GLY A 332 3.39 10.37 -27.06
CA GLY A 332 4.68 10.68 -27.71
C GLY A 332 4.74 12.04 -28.43
N SER A 333 3.60 12.72 -28.62
CA SER A 333 3.52 14.04 -29.28
C SER A 333 4.10 15.22 -28.51
N GLY A 334 4.50 15.01 -27.24
CA GLY A 334 5.01 16.06 -26.36
C GLY A 334 3.93 16.90 -25.66
N LYS A 335 2.81 16.30 -25.25
CA LYS A 335 1.72 16.98 -24.50
C LYS A 335 2.23 17.77 -23.29
N THR A 336 3.18 17.20 -22.56
CA THR A 336 3.84 17.77 -21.37
C THR A 336 4.63 19.03 -21.72
N ARG A 337 5.38 18.99 -22.83
CA ARG A 337 6.12 20.15 -23.36
C ARG A 337 5.20 21.32 -23.69
N VAL A 338 4.02 21.04 -24.23
CA VAL A 338 2.99 22.07 -24.49
C VAL A 338 2.52 22.72 -23.20
N ALA A 339 2.28 21.93 -22.14
CA ALA A 339 1.94 22.47 -20.82
C ALA A 339 3.03 23.37 -20.23
N VAL A 340 4.30 22.99 -20.34
CA VAL A 340 5.43 23.81 -19.87
C VAL A 340 5.46 25.17 -20.58
N TYR A 341 5.27 25.17 -21.91
CA TYR A 341 5.23 26.41 -22.68
C TYR A 341 4.05 27.32 -22.28
N ILE A 342 2.85 26.75 -22.13
CA ILE A 342 1.66 27.50 -21.69
C ILE A 342 1.86 28.06 -20.28
N ALA A 343 2.41 27.26 -19.36
CA ALA A 343 2.69 27.70 -17.98
C ALA A 343 3.68 28.87 -17.96
N LYS A 344 4.74 28.81 -18.77
CA LYS A 344 5.72 29.89 -18.89
C LYS A 344 5.09 31.17 -19.43
N ASP A 345 4.38 31.09 -20.55
CA ASP A 345 3.74 32.25 -21.18
C ASP A 345 2.69 32.88 -20.25
N HIS A 346 1.91 32.07 -19.56
CA HIS A 346 0.93 32.51 -18.56
C HIS A 346 1.58 33.30 -17.41
N LEU A 347 2.63 32.74 -16.81
CA LEU A 347 3.36 33.41 -15.72
C LEU A 347 4.07 34.68 -16.21
N ASP A 348 4.70 34.64 -17.40
CA ASP A 348 5.36 35.80 -17.99
C ASP A 348 4.36 36.94 -18.27
N LYS A 349 3.15 36.62 -18.72
CA LYS A 349 2.05 37.60 -18.90
C LYS A 349 1.57 38.17 -17.57
N LYS A 350 1.36 37.33 -16.55
CA LYS A 350 0.98 37.78 -15.19
C LYS A 350 2.04 38.70 -14.58
N LYS A 351 3.31 38.35 -14.72
CA LYS A 351 4.44 39.18 -14.27
C LYS A 351 4.50 40.52 -15.00
N LYS A 352 4.30 40.55 -16.32
CA LYS A 352 4.22 41.80 -17.12
C LYS A 352 3.03 42.68 -16.74
N ALA A 353 1.91 42.08 -16.32
CA ALA A 353 0.72 42.78 -15.87
C ALA A 353 0.76 43.16 -14.37
N SER A 354 1.84 42.83 -13.65
CA SER A 354 1.95 42.99 -12.19
C SER A 354 0.83 42.29 -11.40
N GLU A 355 0.34 41.16 -11.93
CA GLU A 355 -0.66 40.32 -11.30
C GLU A 355 -0.02 39.06 -10.69
N PRO A 356 -0.57 38.51 -9.59
CA PRO A 356 -0.08 37.24 -9.04
C PRO A 356 -0.29 36.09 -10.03
N GLY A 357 0.80 35.42 -10.39
CA GLY A 357 0.81 34.23 -11.23
C GLY A 357 1.13 32.98 -10.41
N LYS A 358 0.28 31.95 -10.48
CA LYS A 358 0.53 30.66 -9.82
C LYS A 358 -0.07 29.53 -10.62
N VAL A 359 0.73 28.50 -10.89
CA VAL A 359 0.36 27.34 -11.70
C VAL A 359 0.37 26.10 -10.83
N ILE A 360 -0.69 25.30 -10.90
CA ILE A 360 -0.70 23.95 -10.33
C ILE A 360 -0.94 22.92 -11.43
N VAL A 361 -0.14 21.85 -11.43
CA VAL A 361 -0.20 20.74 -12.36
C VAL A 361 -0.66 19.51 -11.58
N LEU A 362 -1.86 19.02 -11.90
CA LEU A 362 -2.49 17.90 -11.23
C LEU A 362 -2.29 16.60 -12.02
N VAL A 363 -1.73 15.58 -11.36
CA VAL A 363 -1.49 14.24 -11.92
C VAL A 363 -2.21 13.16 -11.12
N ASN A 364 -2.50 12.03 -11.75
CA ASN A 364 -3.21 10.90 -11.14
C ASN A 364 -2.28 9.85 -10.51
N LYS A 365 -0.98 9.89 -10.81
CA LYS A 365 0.03 8.94 -10.30
C LYS A 365 1.20 9.66 -9.61
N VAL A 366 1.71 9.09 -8.53
CA VAL A 366 2.88 9.62 -7.80
C VAL A 366 4.12 9.70 -8.69
N LEU A 367 4.40 8.66 -9.47
CA LEU A 367 5.55 8.60 -10.38
C LEU A 367 5.58 9.72 -11.43
N LEU A 368 4.41 10.25 -11.82
CA LEU A 368 4.30 11.37 -12.76
C LEU A 368 4.80 12.69 -12.16
N VAL A 369 4.66 12.89 -10.85
CA VAL A 369 5.13 14.12 -10.17
C VAL A 369 6.63 14.27 -10.39
N GLU A 370 7.40 13.25 -10.03
CA GLU A 370 8.86 13.27 -10.16
C GLU A 370 9.31 13.37 -11.61
N GLN A 371 8.61 12.67 -12.51
CA GLN A 371 8.91 12.67 -13.93
C GLN A 371 8.70 14.05 -14.57
N LEU A 372 7.55 14.69 -14.34
CA LEU A 372 7.26 16.02 -14.86
C LEU A 372 8.16 17.08 -14.23
N PHE A 373 8.45 16.94 -12.94
CA PHE A 373 9.37 17.82 -12.23
C PHE A 373 10.76 17.76 -12.86
N ARG A 374 11.43 16.59 -12.88
CA ARG A 374 12.82 16.45 -13.36
C ARG A 374 12.99 16.66 -14.86
N LYS A 375 12.05 16.19 -15.69
CA LYS A 375 12.24 16.17 -17.16
C LYS A 375 11.67 17.37 -17.90
N GLU A 376 10.65 18.04 -17.36
CA GLU A 376 9.85 19.01 -18.14
C GLU A 376 9.72 20.37 -17.45
N PHE A 377 9.34 20.47 -16.17
CA PHE A 377 9.13 21.79 -15.55
C PHE A 377 10.42 22.37 -14.97
N GLN A 378 11.20 21.59 -14.23
CA GLN A 378 12.42 22.07 -13.58
C GLN A 378 13.50 22.52 -14.59
N PRO A 379 13.84 21.74 -15.64
CA PRO A 379 14.91 22.14 -16.58
C PRO A 379 14.62 23.46 -17.31
N PHE A 380 13.34 23.72 -17.60
CA PHE A 380 12.94 24.86 -18.42
C PHE A 380 12.44 26.07 -17.63
N LEU A 381 12.10 25.95 -16.33
CA LEU A 381 11.47 27.05 -15.58
C LEU A 381 12.19 27.43 -14.27
N LYS A 382 13.07 26.58 -13.72
CA LYS A 382 13.77 26.81 -12.44
C LYS A 382 14.52 28.15 -12.36
N LYS A 383 15.00 28.66 -13.50
CA LYS A 383 15.73 29.94 -13.56
C LYS A 383 14.85 31.17 -13.33
N TRP A 384 13.56 31.09 -13.65
CA TRP A 384 12.65 32.23 -13.61
C TRP A 384 11.62 32.14 -12.48
N TYR A 385 11.28 30.92 -12.06
CA TYR A 385 10.18 30.63 -11.14
C TYR A 385 10.54 29.52 -10.16
N ARG A 386 9.94 29.55 -8.96
CA ARG A 386 10.09 28.48 -7.96
C ARG A 386 9.16 27.31 -8.31
N VAL A 387 9.77 26.16 -8.58
CA VAL A 387 9.09 24.92 -8.98
C VAL A 387 9.25 23.88 -7.88
N ILE A 388 8.17 23.19 -7.51
CA ILE A 388 8.18 22.08 -6.56
C ILE A 388 7.31 20.92 -7.04
N GLY A 389 7.72 19.68 -6.73
CA GLY A 389 6.95 18.46 -6.91
C GLY A 389 6.50 17.90 -5.55
N LEU A 390 5.23 17.55 -5.42
CA LEU A 390 4.60 17.08 -4.19
C LEU A 390 3.79 15.82 -4.41
N SER A 391 3.93 14.84 -3.51
CA SER A 391 3.11 13.62 -3.52
C SER A 391 2.85 13.15 -2.09
N GLY A 392 1.99 12.15 -1.92
CA GLY A 392 1.76 11.54 -0.60
C GLY A 392 3.00 10.87 -0.02
N ASP A 393 3.97 10.51 -0.87
CA ASP A 393 5.24 9.89 -0.46
C ASP A 393 6.28 10.93 -0.02
N THR A 394 6.01 12.23 -0.20
CA THR A 394 6.95 13.32 0.11
C THR A 394 6.74 13.79 1.55
N GLN A 395 7.68 13.51 2.46
CA GLN A 395 7.66 14.03 3.83
C GLN A 395 8.14 15.48 3.87
N LEU A 396 7.24 16.44 3.63
CA LEU A 396 7.56 17.85 3.82
C LEU A 396 7.44 18.25 5.29
N LYS A 397 8.42 19.03 5.77
CA LYS A 397 8.34 19.73 7.07
C LYS A 397 7.39 20.94 7.06
N ILE A 398 6.89 21.34 5.89
CA ILE A 398 6.04 22.52 5.68
C ILE A 398 4.65 22.09 5.19
N SER A 399 3.63 22.86 5.58
CA SER A 399 2.24 22.57 5.22
C SER A 399 1.94 22.92 3.75
N PHE A 400 0.99 22.24 3.11
CA PHE A 400 0.60 22.54 1.72
C PHE A 400 0.19 24.02 1.50
N PRO A 401 -0.55 24.68 2.42
CA PRO A 401 -0.82 26.12 2.32
C PRO A 401 0.43 27.01 2.27
N GLU A 402 1.49 26.66 3.02
CA GLU A 402 2.77 27.39 2.97
C GLU A 402 3.51 27.16 1.66
N VAL A 403 3.43 25.94 1.10
CA VAL A 403 3.95 25.65 -0.24
C VAL A 403 3.23 26.48 -1.29
N VAL A 404 1.90 26.60 -1.21
CA VAL A 404 1.11 27.44 -2.12
C VAL A 404 1.53 28.90 -2.03
N LYS A 405 1.81 29.44 -0.84
CA LYS A 405 2.30 30.81 -0.70
C LYS A 405 3.71 31.00 -1.27
N SER A 406 4.60 30.04 -1.05
CA SER A 406 6.03 30.17 -1.39
C SER A 406 6.34 29.83 -2.85
N CYS A 407 5.65 28.89 -3.51
CA CYS A 407 6.01 28.44 -4.87
C CYS A 407 5.16 29.07 -5.98
N ASP A 408 5.73 29.22 -7.18
CA ASP A 408 5.03 29.74 -8.36
C ASP A 408 4.42 28.59 -9.18
N ILE A 409 5.10 27.44 -9.23
CA ILE A 409 4.67 26.24 -9.96
C ILE A 409 4.69 25.04 -9.03
N ILE A 410 3.55 24.37 -8.90
CA ILE A 410 3.36 23.21 -8.02
C ILE A 410 2.90 22.03 -8.87
N ILE A 411 3.67 20.95 -8.88
CA ILE A 411 3.27 19.68 -9.51
C ILE A 411 2.83 18.76 -8.39
N SER A 412 1.59 18.28 -8.42
CA SER A 412 1.02 17.55 -7.29
C SER A 412 0.07 16.44 -7.70
N THR A 413 0.00 15.39 -6.89
CA THR A 413 -1.10 14.43 -6.98
C THR A 413 -2.41 15.12 -6.61
N ALA A 414 -3.48 14.86 -7.38
CA ALA A 414 -4.75 15.58 -7.26
C ALA A 414 -5.36 15.55 -5.84
N GLN A 415 -5.17 14.43 -5.12
CA GLN A 415 -5.74 14.22 -3.79
C GLN A 415 -5.25 15.24 -2.75
N ILE A 416 -4.01 15.73 -2.88
CA ILE A 416 -3.45 16.72 -1.93
C ILE A 416 -4.25 18.02 -2.00
N LEU A 417 -4.57 18.48 -3.21
CA LEU A 417 -5.40 19.67 -3.41
C LEU A 417 -6.83 19.44 -2.92
N GLU A 418 -7.45 18.28 -3.21
CA GLU A 418 -8.80 17.97 -2.72
C GLU A 418 -8.85 17.96 -1.19
N ASN A 419 -7.89 17.31 -0.52
CA ASN A 419 -7.82 17.28 0.94
C ASN A 419 -7.72 18.70 1.52
N SER A 420 -6.87 19.55 0.94
CA SER A 420 -6.70 20.95 1.39
C SER A 420 -7.94 21.81 1.17
N LEU A 421 -8.74 21.53 0.12
CA LEU A 421 -10.03 22.18 -0.12
C LEU A 421 -11.08 21.72 0.90
N LEU A 422 -11.11 20.43 1.25
CA LEU A 422 -12.06 19.87 2.21
C LEU A 422 -11.77 20.31 3.66
N ASN A 423 -10.50 20.38 4.06
CA ASN A 423 -10.13 20.87 5.41
C ASN A 423 -10.59 22.32 5.65
N LEU A 424 -10.57 23.16 4.60
CA LEU A 424 -11.08 24.53 4.67
C LEU A 424 -12.60 24.57 4.87
N GLU A 425 -13.35 23.61 4.30
CA GLU A 425 -14.80 23.51 4.49
C GLU A 425 -15.18 22.99 5.89
N ASN A 426 -14.34 22.16 6.49
CA ASN A 426 -14.55 21.62 7.85
C ASN A 426 -14.12 22.60 8.96
N GLY A 427 -13.34 23.63 8.64
CA GLY A 427 -12.89 24.65 9.58
C GLY A 427 -11.70 24.24 10.45
N GLU A 428 -10.98 23.18 10.07
CA GLU A 428 -9.91 22.60 10.89
C GLU A 428 -8.54 23.27 10.67
N ASP A 429 -8.28 23.84 9.49
CA ASP A 429 -6.96 24.39 9.10
C ASP A 429 -7.02 25.68 8.28
N ALA A 430 -5.90 26.42 8.23
CA ALA A 430 -5.67 27.49 7.27
C ALA A 430 -5.54 26.93 5.83
N GLY A 431 -6.65 26.54 5.22
CA GLY A 431 -6.66 25.83 3.94
C GLY A 431 -6.37 26.69 2.70
N VAL A 432 -6.46 26.05 1.53
CA VAL A 432 -6.18 26.63 0.21
C VAL A 432 -7.49 26.82 -0.55
N GLN A 433 -7.64 27.91 -1.29
CA GLN A 433 -8.78 28.13 -2.19
C GLN A 433 -8.35 28.04 -3.65
N LEU A 434 -9.28 27.68 -4.54
CA LEU A 434 -8.98 27.63 -5.98
C LEU A 434 -8.59 29.00 -6.57
N SER A 435 -8.97 30.10 -5.91
CA SER A 435 -8.57 31.47 -6.29
C SER A 435 -7.10 31.79 -6.07
N ASP A 436 -6.38 30.97 -5.30
CA ASP A 436 -4.94 31.12 -5.06
C ASP A 436 -4.12 30.74 -6.31
N PHE A 437 -4.73 30.00 -7.23
CA PHE A 437 -4.14 29.60 -8.51
C PHE A 437 -4.69 30.47 -9.64
N SER A 438 -3.84 30.78 -10.63
CA SER A 438 -4.26 31.46 -11.85
C SER A 438 -4.31 30.53 -13.07
N LEU A 439 -3.69 29.34 -13.00
CA LEU A 439 -3.77 28.28 -14.00
C LEU A 439 -3.74 26.90 -13.31
N ILE A 440 -4.68 26.02 -13.67
CA ILE A 440 -4.72 24.62 -13.29
C ILE A 440 -4.54 23.78 -14.56
N ILE A 441 -3.47 22.98 -14.60
CA ILE A 441 -3.19 22.01 -15.66
C ILE A 441 -3.55 20.62 -15.13
N ILE A 442 -4.39 19.89 -15.85
CA ILE A 442 -4.82 18.53 -15.49
C ILE A 442 -4.28 17.56 -16.53
N ASP A 443 -3.28 16.76 -16.15
CA ASP A 443 -2.80 15.67 -17.00
C ASP A 443 -3.77 14.49 -16.97
N GLU A 444 -3.85 13.75 -18.08
CA GLU A 444 -4.82 12.67 -18.29
C GLU A 444 -6.26 13.03 -17.87
N CYS A 445 -6.70 14.19 -18.35
CA CYS A 445 -7.95 14.82 -17.95
C CYS A 445 -9.24 14.03 -18.27
N HIS A 446 -9.17 12.94 -19.04
CA HIS A 446 -10.30 12.03 -19.29
C HIS A 446 -10.83 11.36 -18.00
N HIS A 447 -10.02 11.34 -16.93
CA HIS A 447 -10.45 10.95 -15.58
C HIS A 447 -11.37 11.97 -14.90
N THR A 448 -11.67 13.12 -15.50
CA THR A 448 -12.58 14.15 -14.95
C THR A 448 -14.04 13.73 -15.14
N ASN A 449 -14.40 12.62 -14.51
CA ASN A 449 -15.71 11.98 -14.62
C ASN A 449 -16.20 11.49 -13.25
N LYS A 450 -17.52 11.28 -13.13
CA LYS A 450 -18.18 10.69 -11.95
C LYS A 450 -17.70 11.29 -10.62
N GLU A 451 -17.17 10.49 -9.70
CA GLU A 451 -16.66 10.93 -8.39
C GLU A 451 -15.13 10.93 -8.30
N ALA A 452 -14.44 10.86 -9.43
CA ALA A 452 -12.98 10.94 -9.45
C ALA A 452 -12.50 12.30 -8.90
N VAL A 453 -11.29 12.30 -8.35
CA VAL A 453 -10.69 13.45 -7.65
C VAL A 453 -10.72 14.73 -8.49
N TYR A 454 -10.31 14.65 -9.76
CA TYR A 454 -10.36 15.79 -10.68
C TYR A 454 -11.75 16.38 -10.80
N ASN A 455 -12.79 15.54 -10.88
CA ASN A 455 -14.16 16.02 -11.03
C ASN A 455 -14.68 16.66 -9.73
N ASN A 456 -14.23 16.21 -8.55
CA ASN A 456 -14.56 16.87 -7.30
C ASN A 456 -13.94 18.28 -7.24
N ILE A 457 -12.65 18.41 -7.55
CA ILE A 457 -11.96 19.73 -7.66
C ILE A 457 -12.70 20.64 -8.65
N MET A 458 -13.03 20.13 -9.84
CA MET A 458 -13.76 20.90 -10.85
C MET A 458 -15.19 21.24 -10.42
N ARG A 459 -15.86 20.42 -9.60
CA ARG A 459 -17.17 20.79 -9.04
C ARG A 459 -17.07 21.98 -8.08
N HIS A 460 -16.01 22.10 -7.26
CA HIS A 460 -15.78 23.31 -6.47
C HIS A 460 -15.57 24.53 -7.39
N TYR A 461 -14.79 24.39 -8.47
CA TYR A 461 -14.60 25.43 -9.49
C TYR A 461 -15.95 25.88 -10.09
N LEU A 462 -16.77 24.93 -10.53
CA LEU A 462 -18.07 25.21 -11.15
C LEU A 462 -19.07 25.83 -10.15
N MET A 463 -19.07 25.39 -8.89
CA MET A 463 -19.89 26.02 -7.85
C MET A 463 -19.49 27.47 -7.63
N GLN A 464 -18.19 27.77 -7.58
CA GLN A 464 -17.69 29.14 -7.46
C GLN A 464 -18.00 29.96 -8.72
N LYS A 465 -17.94 29.37 -9.92
CA LYS A 465 -18.38 30.01 -11.17
C LYS A 465 -19.85 30.41 -11.14
N LEU A 466 -20.74 29.52 -10.69
CA LEU A 466 -22.16 29.85 -10.52
C LEU A 466 -22.39 30.93 -9.46
N LYS A 467 -21.63 30.91 -8.35
CA LYS A 467 -21.64 31.96 -7.33
C LYS A 467 -21.21 33.30 -7.92
N ASN A 468 -20.13 33.34 -8.70
CA ASN A 468 -19.67 34.54 -9.40
C ASN A 468 -20.73 35.10 -10.36
N ASN A 469 -21.48 34.25 -11.07
CA ASN A 469 -22.57 34.70 -11.93
C ASN A 469 -23.72 35.37 -11.15
N ARG A 470 -24.00 34.93 -9.92
CA ARG A 470 -24.95 35.60 -9.03
C ARG A 470 -24.41 36.93 -8.53
N LEU A 471 -23.16 36.96 -8.07
CA LEU A 471 -22.48 38.18 -7.62
C LEU A 471 -22.42 39.25 -8.71
N LYS A 472 -22.17 38.87 -9.97
CA LYS A 472 -22.24 39.79 -11.12
C LYS A 472 -23.62 40.42 -11.29
N LYS A 473 -24.71 39.64 -11.13
CA LYS A 473 -26.08 40.17 -11.21
C LYS A 473 -26.41 41.09 -10.04
N GLU A 474 -25.77 40.88 -8.89
CA GLU A 474 -25.91 41.71 -7.68
C GLU A 474 -24.94 42.90 -7.63
N ASN A 475 -24.12 43.14 -8.67
CA ASN A 475 -23.04 44.14 -8.70
C ASN A 475 -22.05 44.04 -7.53
N LYS A 476 -21.79 42.80 -7.05
CA LYS A 476 -20.81 42.50 -6.00
C LYS A 476 -19.46 42.10 -6.58
N PRO A 477 -18.35 42.29 -5.85
CA PRO A 477 -17.03 41.85 -6.29
C PRO A 477 -17.01 40.34 -6.51
N VAL A 478 -16.43 39.93 -7.64
CA VAL A 478 -16.30 38.52 -8.04
C VAL A 478 -14.97 37.96 -7.59
N ILE A 479 -14.95 36.67 -7.25
CA ILE A 479 -13.72 35.97 -6.89
C ILE A 479 -13.05 35.52 -8.20
N PRO A 480 -11.74 35.77 -8.40
CA PRO A 480 -11.04 35.32 -9.61
C PRO A 480 -11.05 33.79 -9.71
N LEU A 481 -11.18 33.28 -10.92
CA LEU A 481 -11.14 31.85 -11.22
C LEU A 481 -9.86 31.53 -12.02
N PRO A 482 -9.21 30.38 -11.77
CA PRO A 482 -8.08 29.95 -12.58
C PRO A 482 -8.49 29.63 -14.01
N GLN A 483 -7.56 29.79 -14.94
CA GLN A 483 -7.65 29.17 -16.26
C GLN A 483 -7.49 27.64 -16.12
N ILE A 484 -8.21 26.86 -16.92
CA ILE A 484 -8.16 25.39 -16.89
C ILE A 484 -7.59 24.85 -18.21
N LEU A 485 -6.58 23.99 -18.11
CA LEU A 485 -5.99 23.27 -19.24
C LEU A 485 -6.06 21.76 -18.99
N GLY A 486 -6.88 21.05 -19.75
CA GLY A 486 -6.91 19.59 -19.75
C GLY A 486 -5.98 19.01 -20.82
N LEU A 487 -5.15 18.04 -20.47
CA LEU A 487 -4.31 17.28 -21.42
C LEU A 487 -4.76 15.83 -21.48
N THR A 488 -4.85 15.23 -22.66
CA THR A 488 -5.04 13.78 -22.78
C THR A 488 -4.62 13.25 -24.15
N ALA A 489 -4.33 11.94 -24.22
CA ALA A 489 -4.19 11.24 -25.49
C ALA A 489 -5.56 10.96 -26.15
N SER A 490 -6.57 10.63 -25.35
CA SER A 490 -7.89 10.25 -25.82
C SER A 490 -8.94 10.56 -24.74
N PRO A 491 -9.98 11.36 -25.04
CA PRO A 491 -11.08 11.60 -24.11
C PRO A 491 -12.02 10.39 -23.94
N GLY A 492 -11.97 9.41 -24.85
CA GLY A 492 -12.86 8.24 -24.87
C GLY A 492 -14.31 8.54 -25.26
N VAL A 493 -15.18 7.53 -25.13
CA VAL A 493 -16.63 7.62 -25.42
C VAL A 493 -17.51 7.19 -24.24
N GLY A 494 -16.92 6.88 -23.08
CA GLY A 494 -17.65 6.50 -21.87
C GLY A 494 -18.46 5.22 -22.01
N GLY A 495 -18.02 4.27 -22.84
CA GLY A 495 -18.72 3.01 -23.12
C GLY A 495 -19.89 3.11 -24.11
N ALA A 496 -20.11 4.28 -24.72
CA ALA A 496 -21.20 4.50 -25.67
C ALA A 496 -21.21 3.50 -26.84
N THR A 497 -22.42 3.07 -27.22
CA THR A 497 -22.68 2.22 -28.39
C THR A 497 -23.26 3.00 -29.58
N LYS A 498 -23.69 4.25 -29.35
CA LYS A 498 -24.31 5.13 -30.35
C LYS A 498 -23.55 6.46 -30.44
N GLN A 499 -23.45 7.02 -31.65
CA GLN A 499 -22.77 8.30 -31.93
C GLN A 499 -23.25 9.45 -31.03
N ALA A 500 -24.57 9.60 -30.84
CA ALA A 500 -25.13 10.64 -29.99
C ALA A 500 -24.69 10.54 -28.51
N LYS A 501 -24.52 9.32 -27.99
CA LYS A 501 -24.03 9.09 -26.62
C LYS A 501 -22.52 9.36 -26.50
N ALA A 502 -21.75 9.11 -27.55
CA ALA A 502 -20.34 9.52 -27.59
C ALA A 502 -20.21 11.05 -27.60
N GLU A 503 -21.03 11.76 -28.37
CA GLU A 503 -21.08 13.23 -28.36
C GLU A 503 -21.48 13.79 -26.99
N GLU A 504 -22.50 13.20 -26.34
CA GLU A 504 -22.88 13.53 -24.96
C GLU A 504 -21.73 13.32 -23.98
N HIS A 505 -20.95 12.24 -24.13
CA HIS A 505 -19.78 11.98 -23.28
C HIS A 505 -18.69 13.04 -23.44
N ILE A 506 -18.33 13.40 -24.69
CA ILE A 506 -17.36 14.46 -24.97
C ILE A 506 -17.84 15.80 -24.39
N LEU A 507 -19.13 16.14 -24.58
CA LEU A 507 -19.72 17.35 -24.01
C LEU A 507 -19.71 17.33 -22.47
N LYS A 508 -19.96 16.19 -21.84
CA LYS A 508 -19.89 16.04 -20.37
C LYS A 508 -18.48 16.27 -19.86
N LEU A 509 -17.46 15.76 -20.55
CA LEU A 509 -16.05 16.02 -20.21
C LEU A 509 -15.72 17.52 -20.37
N CYS A 510 -16.10 18.13 -21.50
CA CYS A 510 -15.95 19.56 -21.73
C CYS A 510 -16.67 20.40 -20.66
N ALA A 511 -17.85 19.98 -20.22
CA ALA A 511 -18.63 20.67 -19.19
C ALA A 511 -17.96 20.58 -17.81
N ASN A 512 -17.46 19.40 -17.44
CA ASN A 512 -16.74 19.19 -16.19
C ASN A 512 -15.44 20.03 -16.14
N LEU A 513 -14.70 20.13 -17.24
CA LEU A 513 -13.46 20.92 -17.32
C LEU A 513 -13.68 22.40 -17.65
N ASP A 514 -14.93 22.85 -17.77
CA ASP A 514 -15.30 24.19 -18.22
C ASP A 514 -14.59 24.65 -19.51
N ALA A 515 -14.42 23.72 -20.45
CA ALA A 515 -13.67 23.94 -21.67
C ALA A 515 -14.46 24.80 -22.66
N PHE A 516 -13.82 25.82 -23.22
CA PHE A 516 -14.33 26.60 -24.36
C PHE A 516 -14.34 25.76 -25.64
N THR A 517 -13.34 24.91 -25.83
CA THR A 517 -13.26 23.97 -26.96
C THR A 517 -12.30 22.82 -26.63
N ILE A 518 -12.52 21.68 -27.27
CA ILE A 518 -11.50 20.63 -27.40
C ILE A 518 -10.64 20.89 -28.65
N LYS A 519 -9.32 20.81 -28.53
CA LYS A 519 -8.36 21.06 -29.62
C LYS A 519 -7.65 19.77 -30.01
N THR A 520 -7.66 19.51 -31.31
CA THR A 520 -6.93 18.44 -32.00
C THR A 520 -6.15 19.07 -33.15
N VAL A 521 -5.07 18.42 -33.60
CA VAL A 521 -4.29 18.87 -34.76
C VAL A 521 -5.13 18.68 -36.03
N LYS A 522 -5.20 19.73 -36.87
CA LYS A 522 -5.89 19.72 -38.17
C LYS A 522 -4.95 20.22 -39.26
N GLU A 523 -4.36 21.40 -39.09
CA GLU A 523 -3.58 22.06 -40.13
C GLU A 523 -2.22 21.38 -40.34
N ASN A 524 -1.55 21.01 -39.25
CA ASN A 524 -0.21 20.43 -39.28
C ASN A 524 -0.21 18.90 -39.12
N LEU A 525 -1.24 18.22 -39.66
CA LEU A 525 -1.43 16.77 -39.49
C LEU A 525 -0.27 15.96 -40.09
N ASP A 526 0.26 16.37 -41.24
CA ASP A 526 1.36 15.66 -41.92
C ASP A 526 2.65 15.69 -41.08
N GLN A 527 2.91 16.80 -40.38
CA GLN A 527 4.03 16.88 -39.45
C GLN A 527 3.85 15.93 -38.26
N LEU A 528 2.64 15.83 -37.72
CA LEU A 528 2.34 14.91 -36.61
C LEU A 528 2.53 13.45 -37.04
N LYS A 529 2.04 13.08 -38.23
CA LYS A 529 2.19 11.72 -38.78
C LYS A 529 3.64 11.34 -39.05
N ASN A 530 4.46 12.28 -39.50
CA ASN A 530 5.88 12.02 -39.72
C ASN A 530 6.66 11.81 -38.41
N GLN A 531 6.19 12.41 -37.31
CA GLN A 531 6.84 12.27 -36.00
C GLN A 531 6.34 11.09 -35.19
N ILE A 532 5.10 10.67 -35.41
CA ILE A 532 4.47 9.56 -34.69
C ILE A 532 3.92 8.61 -35.74
N GLN A 533 4.67 7.54 -36.00
CA GLN A 533 4.21 6.46 -36.85
C GLN A 533 3.26 5.55 -36.06
N GLU A 534 2.11 5.21 -36.64
CA GLU A 534 1.21 4.24 -36.05
C GLU A 534 1.73 2.82 -36.29
N PRO A 535 1.70 1.93 -35.27
CA PRO A 535 2.18 0.57 -35.41
C PRO A 535 1.24 -0.28 -36.27
N CYS A 536 1.78 -1.32 -36.90
CA CYS A 536 0.97 -2.30 -37.62
C CYS A 536 0.15 -3.15 -36.64
N LYS A 537 -1.20 -3.09 -36.73
CA LYS A 537 -2.11 -3.90 -35.92
C LYS A 537 -2.24 -5.33 -36.49
N LYS A 538 -1.93 -6.35 -35.69
CA LYS A 538 -2.05 -7.78 -36.04
C LYS A 538 -2.91 -8.54 -35.01
N PHE A 539 -3.53 -9.64 -35.45
CA PHE A 539 -4.25 -10.58 -34.60
C PHE A 539 -3.56 -11.95 -34.66
N ALA A 540 -3.25 -12.52 -33.49
CA ALA A 540 -2.70 -13.85 -33.34
C ALA A 540 -3.74 -14.74 -32.64
N ILE A 541 -4.52 -15.44 -33.45
CA ILE A 541 -5.65 -16.25 -32.99
C ILE A 541 -5.16 -17.69 -32.73
N ALA A 542 -5.45 -18.20 -31.54
CA ALA A 542 -5.24 -19.59 -31.16
C ALA A 542 -6.53 -20.40 -31.37
N ASP A 543 -6.41 -21.57 -31.97
CA ASP A 543 -7.52 -22.50 -32.20
C ASP A 543 -7.89 -23.27 -30.92
N ALA A 544 -9.15 -23.74 -30.88
CA ALA A 544 -9.74 -24.37 -29.70
C ALA A 544 -9.74 -25.90 -29.70
N THR A 545 -9.15 -26.51 -30.72
CA THR A 545 -9.38 -27.93 -31.01
C THR A 545 -8.35 -28.88 -30.40
N ARG A 546 -7.39 -28.37 -29.62
CA ARG A 546 -6.41 -29.23 -28.96
C ARG A 546 -7.03 -29.91 -27.75
N GLU A 547 -6.71 -31.19 -27.58
CA GLU A 547 -7.04 -31.96 -26.39
C GLU A 547 -6.36 -31.33 -25.16
N ASP A 548 -7.09 -31.22 -24.05
CA ASP A 548 -6.58 -30.69 -22.78
C ASP A 548 -6.92 -31.67 -21.64
N PRO A 549 -6.14 -32.75 -21.48
CA PRO A 549 -6.40 -33.76 -20.45
C PRO A 549 -6.31 -33.21 -19.02
N PHE A 550 -5.53 -32.13 -18.81
CA PHE A 550 -5.42 -31.47 -17.51
C PHE A 550 -6.73 -30.77 -17.16
N LYS A 551 -7.30 -30.01 -18.10
CA LYS A 551 -8.63 -29.40 -17.95
C LYS A 551 -9.70 -30.45 -17.70
N GLU A 552 -9.77 -31.52 -18.50
CA GLU A 552 -10.73 -32.60 -18.31
C GLU A 552 -10.64 -33.19 -16.89
N LYS A 553 -9.42 -33.38 -16.38
CA LYS A 553 -9.24 -33.91 -15.04
C LYS A 553 -9.70 -32.94 -13.94
N LEU A 554 -9.43 -31.64 -14.09
CA LEU A 554 -9.94 -30.63 -13.16
C LEU A 554 -11.48 -30.60 -13.17
N LEU A 555 -12.11 -30.72 -14.33
CA LEU A 555 -13.58 -30.80 -14.46
C LEU A 555 -14.15 -32.03 -13.75
N GLU A 556 -13.51 -33.19 -13.85
CA GLU A 556 -13.89 -34.40 -13.11
C GLU A 556 -13.85 -34.17 -11.59
N ILE A 557 -12.78 -33.54 -11.08
CA ILE A 557 -12.62 -33.23 -9.66
C ILE A 557 -13.70 -32.23 -9.20
N MET A 558 -13.94 -31.15 -9.96
CA MET A 558 -14.96 -30.16 -9.64
C MET A 558 -16.37 -30.79 -9.62
N THR A 559 -16.67 -31.69 -10.56
CA THR A 559 -17.95 -32.42 -10.62
C THR A 559 -18.15 -33.31 -9.39
N ARG A 560 -17.08 -33.97 -8.93
CA ARG A 560 -17.11 -34.76 -7.68
C ARG A 560 -17.38 -33.88 -6.45
N ILE A 561 -16.78 -32.69 -6.37
CA ILE A 561 -17.04 -31.74 -5.27
C ILE A 561 -18.50 -31.27 -5.32
N GLN A 562 -19.00 -30.86 -6.49
CA GLN A 562 -20.40 -30.46 -6.68
C GLN A 562 -21.40 -31.56 -6.27
N THR A 563 -21.09 -32.82 -6.62
CA THR A 563 -21.92 -33.97 -6.25
C THR A 563 -21.94 -34.17 -4.73
N TYR A 564 -20.80 -33.99 -4.05
CA TYR A 564 -20.69 -34.11 -2.60
C TYR A 564 -21.50 -33.05 -1.84
N CYS A 565 -21.53 -31.81 -2.34
CA CYS A 565 -22.30 -30.71 -1.74
C CYS A 565 -23.71 -30.52 -2.34
N GLN A 566 -24.12 -31.33 -3.31
CA GLN A 566 -25.42 -31.24 -4.00
C GLN A 566 -25.68 -29.86 -4.63
N MET A 567 -24.63 -29.23 -5.17
CA MET A 567 -24.70 -27.92 -5.82
C MET A 567 -24.68 -28.10 -7.35
N SER A 568 -25.68 -27.54 -8.06
CA SER A 568 -25.73 -27.54 -9.52
C SER A 568 -25.79 -26.12 -10.09
N PRO A 569 -24.64 -25.49 -10.41
CA PRO A 569 -24.65 -24.20 -11.10
C PRO A 569 -25.18 -24.33 -12.52
N MET A 570 -25.78 -23.24 -13.02
CA MET A 570 -26.17 -23.10 -14.44
C MET A 570 -25.02 -22.62 -15.34
N SER A 571 -23.88 -22.24 -14.74
CA SER A 571 -22.74 -21.64 -15.42
C SER A 571 -21.67 -22.70 -15.72
N ASP A 572 -21.00 -22.55 -16.85
CA ASP A 572 -19.89 -23.42 -17.24
C ASP A 572 -18.64 -23.21 -16.37
N PHE A 573 -17.93 -24.30 -16.10
CA PHE A 573 -16.65 -24.28 -15.37
C PHE A 573 -15.57 -23.44 -16.08
N GLY A 574 -14.63 -22.89 -15.32
CA GLY A 574 -13.52 -22.08 -15.82
C GLY A 574 -13.90 -20.66 -16.23
N THR A 575 -15.14 -20.24 -15.96
CA THR A 575 -15.66 -18.93 -16.40
C THR A 575 -15.80 -17.94 -15.24
N GLN A 576 -15.86 -16.64 -15.57
CA GLN A 576 -16.12 -15.58 -14.59
C GLN A 576 -17.52 -15.67 -13.95
N PRO A 577 -18.61 -16.02 -14.68
CA PRO A 577 -19.91 -16.30 -14.08
C PRO A 577 -19.89 -17.43 -13.03
N TYR A 578 -19.11 -18.49 -13.27
CA TYR A 578 -18.95 -19.57 -12.29
C TYR A 578 -18.24 -19.09 -11.02
N GLU A 579 -17.20 -18.27 -11.16
CA GLU A 579 -16.49 -17.66 -10.03
C GLU A 579 -17.43 -16.77 -9.19
N GLN A 580 -18.25 -15.94 -9.85
CA GLN A 580 -19.25 -15.11 -9.17
C GLN A 580 -20.29 -15.95 -8.42
N TRP A 581 -20.77 -17.02 -9.05
CA TRP A 581 -21.68 -17.97 -8.40
C TRP A 581 -21.03 -18.60 -7.17
N ALA A 582 -19.79 -19.09 -7.27
CA ALA A 582 -19.08 -19.69 -6.14
C ALA A 582 -18.93 -18.71 -4.97
N ILE A 583 -18.56 -17.44 -5.24
CA ILE A 583 -18.46 -16.38 -4.22
C ILE A 583 -19.83 -16.08 -3.59
N GLN A 584 -20.90 -16.03 -4.39
CA GLN A 584 -22.25 -15.80 -3.87
C GLN A 584 -22.72 -16.95 -2.98
N MET A 585 -22.45 -18.19 -3.39
CA MET A 585 -22.77 -19.39 -2.63
C MET A 585 -21.98 -19.46 -1.33
N GLU A 586 -20.68 -19.19 -1.35
CA GLU A 586 -19.84 -19.10 -0.16
C GLU A 586 -20.39 -18.09 0.85
N LYS A 587 -20.81 -16.90 0.38
CA LYS A 587 -21.45 -15.87 1.23
C LYS A 587 -22.80 -16.31 1.76
N LYS A 588 -23.61 -16.99 0.96
CA LYS A 588 -24.92 -17.51 1.37
C LYS A 588 -24.74 -18.58 2.45
N ALA A 589 -23.94 -19.60 2.17
CA ALA A 589 -23.67 -20.72 3.09
C ALA A 589 -23.09 -20.23 4.42
N ALA A 590 -22.19 -19.25 4.40
CA ALA A 590 -21.66 -18.67 5.63
C ALA A 590 -22.71 -17.88 6.44
N LYS A 591 -23.65 -17.18 5.80
CA LYS A 591 -24.78 -16.54 6.52
C LYS A 591 -25.71 -17.59 7.13
N GLU A 592 -25.93 -18.70 6.44
CA GLU A 592 -26.77 -19.80 6.91
C GLU A 592 -26.06 -20.67 7.98
N GLY A 593 -24.74 -20.53 8.13
CA GLY A 593 -23.92 -21.35 9.02
C GLY A 593 -23.62 -22.75 8.46
N ASN A 594 -23.86 -22.97 7.16
CA ASN A 594 -23.60 -24.23 6.47
C ASN A 594 -22.12 -24.34 6.08
N ARG A 595 -21.32 -24.92 6.98
CA ARG A 595 -19.87 -25.12 6.78
C ARG A 595 -19.56 -25.94 5.52
N LYS A 596 -20.29 -27.04 5.30
CA LYS A 596 -20.06 -27.98 4.19
C LYS A 596 -20.11 -27.27 2.83
N GLU A 597 -21.21 -26.56 2.56
CA GLU A 597 -21.38 -25.82 1.31
C GLU A 597 -20.36 -24.69 1.15
N ARG A 598 -20.06 -23.98 2.24
CA ARG A 598 -19.12 -22.85 2.21
C ARG A 598 -17.71 -23.31 1.83
N VAL A 599 -17.19 -24.34 2.49
CA VAL A 599 -15.85 -24.88 2.22
C VAL A 599 -15.79 -25.48 0.82
N CYS A 600 -16.83 -26.22 0.39
CA CYS A 600 -16.88 -26.72 -0.98
C CYS A 600 -16.88 -25.58 -2.03
N ALA A 601 -17.62 -24.50 -1.79
CA ALA A 601 -17.65 -23.33 -2.68
C ALA A 601 -16.28 -22.62 -2.75
N GLU A 602 -15.57 -22.50 -1.63
CA GLU A 602 -14.21 -21.95 -1.58
C GLU A 602 -13.23 -22.78 -2.41
N HIS A 603 -13.25 -24.10 -2.25
CA HIS A 603 -12.41 -25.00 -3.05
C HIS A 603 -12.79 -24.97 -4.54
N LEU A 604 -14.09 -24.99 -4.87
CA LEU A 604 -14.56 -24.85 -6.26
C LEU A 604 -14.10 -23.54 -6.89
N ARG A 605 -14.01 -22.45 -6.12
CA ARG A 605 -13.44 -21.18 -6.58
C ARG A 605 -11.97 -21.34 -6.96
N LYS A 606 -11.16 -22.01 -6.13
CA LYS A 606 -9.73 -22.28 -6.41
C LYS A 606 -9.51 -23.19 -7.63
N TYR A 607 -10.35 -24.21 -7.82
CA TYR A 607 -10.31 -25.01 -9.06
C TYR A 607 -10.73 -24.18 -10.29
N ASN A 608 -11.71 -23.29 -10.15
CA ASN A 608 -12.10 -22.39 -11.24
C ASN A 608 -10.98 -21.39 -11.59
N GLU A 609 -10.29 -20.84 -10.58
CA GLU A 609 -9.08 -20.02 -10.77
C GLU A 609 -7.99 -20.82 -11.50
N ALA A 610 -7.75 -22.08 -11.13
CA ALA A 610 -6.80 -22.97 -11.81
C ALA A 610 -7.16 -23.23 -13.28
N LEU A 611 -8.44 -23.42 -13.60
CA LEU A 611 -8.92 -23.53 -14.99
C LEU A 611 -8.65 -22.25 -15.79
N GLN A 612 -8.90 -21.07 -15.21
CA GLN A 612 -8.61 -19.78 -15.86
C GLN A 612 -7.09 -19.57 -16.06
N ILE A 613 -6.26 -20.01 -15.10
CA ILE A 613 -4.81 -20.00 -15.23
C ILE A 613 -4.38 -20.92 -16.35
N ASN A 614 -4.91 -22.15 -16.43
CA ASN A 614 -4.60 -23.10 -17.49
C ASN A 614 -4.98 -22.54 -18.88
N ASP A 615 -6.18 -21.96 -18.98
CA ASP A 615 -6.67 -21.35 -20.22
C ASP A 615 -5.79 -20.15 -20.65
N THR A 616 -5.01 -19.53 -19.75
CA THR A 616 -4.17 -18.35 -20.07
C THR A 616 -2.67 -18.60 -20.08
N ILE A 617 -2.14 -19.53 -19.29
CA ILE A 617 -0.71 -19.74 -19.06
C ILE A 617 -0.40 -21.24 -19.23
N ARG A 618 0.49 -21.81 -18.41
CA ARG A 618 0.87 -23.23 -18.44
C ARG A 618 0.05 -24.01 -17.40
N MET A 619 -0.18 -25.29 -17.69
CA MET A 619 -0.77 -26.24 -16.74
C MET A 619 0.01 -26.31 -15.41
N ILE A 620 1.34 -26.20 -15.46
CA ILE A 620 2.18 -26.23 -14.25
C ILE A 620 1.88 -25.08 -13.29
N ASP A 621 1.59 -23.88 -13.80
CA ASP A 621 1.25 -22.73 -12.96
C ASP A 621 -0.13 -22.92 -12.30
N ALA A 622 -1.06 -23.58 -12.99
CA ALA A 622 -2.37 -23.96 -12.44
C ALA A 622 -2.25 -25.06 -11.38
N TYR A 623 -1.38 -26.05 -11.60
CA TYR A 623 -1.05 -27.08 -10.62
C TYR A 623 -0.42 -26.47 -9.36
N THR A 624 0.61 -25.63 -9.51
CA THR A 624 1.31 -24.98 -8.39
C THR A 624 0.38 -24.07 -7.58
N HIS A 625 -0.60 -23.42 -8.23
CA HIS A 625 -1.64 -22.67 -7.54
C HIS A 625 -2.46 -23.56 -6.58
N LEU A 626 -2.94 -24.72 -7.06
CA LEU A 626 -3.69 -25.67 -6.24
C LEU A 626 -2.81 -26.32 -5.16
N GLU A 627 -1.59 -26.72 -5.50
CA GLU A 627 -0.63 -27.32 -4.57
C GLU A 627 -0.30 -26.36 -3.42
N THR A 628 -0.08 -25.07 -3.71
CA THR A 628 0.16 -24.04 -2.69
C THR A 628 -1.05 -23.90 -1.78
N PHE A 629 -2.26 -23.82 -2.34
CA PHE A 629 -3.50 -23.72 -1.57
C PHE A 629 -3.70 -24.90 -0.61
N TYR A 630 -3.57 -26.14 -1.10
CA TYR A 630 -3.75 -27.33 -0.26
C TYR A 630 -2.64 -27.53 0.76
N ASN A 631 -1.40 -27.11 0.46
CA ASN A 631 -0.33 -27.10 1.45
C ASN A 631 -0.59 -26.06 2.55
N GLU A 632 -1.06 -24.87 2.21
CA GLU A 632 -1.46 -23.86 3.20
C GLU A 632 -2.64 -24.32 4.06
N GLU A 633 -3.66 -24.93 3.47
CA GLU A 633 -4.78 -25.49 4.23
C GLU A 633 -4.30 -26.63 5.14
N LYS A 634 -3.40 -27.50 4.66
CA LYS A 634 -2.76 -28.50 5.49
C LYS A 634 -2.07 -27.86 6.69
N ASP A 635 -1.18 -26.90 6.43
CA ASP A 635 -0.44 -26.21 7.47
C ASP A 635 -1.39 -25.56 8.51
N LYS A 636 -2.48 -24.92 8.07
CA LYS A 636 -3.45 -24.27 8.98
C LYS A 636 -4.19 -25.26 9.87
N LYS A 637 -4.53 -26.44 9.33
CA LYS A 637 -5.29 -27.45 10.07
C LYS A 637 -4.41 -28.26 11.02
N PHE A 638 -3.13 -28.44 10.69
CA PHE A 638 -2.16 -29.12 11.57
C PHE A 638 -1.68 -28.24 12.73
N ALA A 639 -1.49 -26.93 12.51
CA ALA A 639 -1.08 -26.01 13.58
C ALA A 639 -2.09 -25.96 14.76
N VAL A 640 -3.37 -26.18 14.48
CA VAL A 640 -4.41 -26.27 15.52
C VAL A 640 -4.24 -27.52 16.39
N ILE A 641 -3.72 -28.62 15.81
CA ILE A 641 -3.61 -29.90 16.50
C ILE A 641 -2.40 -29.91 17.46
N GLU A 642 -1.32 -29.22 17.10
CA GLU A 642 -0.09 -29.15 17.91
C GLU A 642 -0.30 -28.32 19.19
N ASP A 643 -1.04 -27.21 19.11
CA ASP A 643 -1.33 -26.32 20.25
C ASP A 643 -2.17 -27.01 21.35
N ASP A 644 -3.04 -27.96 20.95
CA ASP A 644 -3.87 -28.73 21.90
C ASP A 644 -3.10 -29.88 22.59
N SER A 645 -1.90 -30.25 22.11
CA SER A 645 -1.12 -31.37 22.67
C SER A 645 -0.12 -30.99 23.76
N ASP A 646 0.17 -29.70 23.96
CA ASP A 646 1.18 -29.23 24.91
C ASP A 646 0.62 -28.89 26.32
N GLU A 647 -0.69 -29.10 26.56
CA GLU A 647 -1.31 -29.05 27.90
C GLU A 647 -1.55 -30.45 28.49
N GLY A 648 -0.50 -31.09 29.03
CA GLY A 648 -0.64 -32.38 29.73
C GLY A 648 0.67 -32.94 30.26
N GLY A 649 1.12 -32.41 31.40
CA GLY A 649 2.22 -32.97 32.18
C GLY A 649 1.84 -34.30 32.85
N ASP A 650 2.81 -35.22 32.83
CA ASP A 650 3.10 -36.29 33.79
C ASP A 650 2.01 -36.64 34.80
N ASP A 651 1.31 -37.77 34.64
CA ASP A 651 0.76 -38.53 35.78
C ASP A 651 0.56 -40.02 35.44
N GLU A 652 1.23 -40.86 36.23
CA GLU A 652 1.30 -42.31 36.24
C GLU A 652 0.18 -42.91 37.11
N TYR A 653 -0.42 -44.03 36.69
CA TYR A 653 -1.23 -44.99 37.48
C TYR A 653 -2.44 -44.49 38.30
N CYS A 654 -3.67 -44.86 37.89
CA CYS A 654 -4.51 -45.79 38.66
C CYS A 654 -5.82 -46.17 37.93
N ASP A 655 -6.20 -47.43 38.14
CA ASP A 655 -7.39 -48.15 37.67
C ASP A 655 -8.58 -47.89 38.61
N GLY A 656 -9.78 -47.63 38.09
CA GLY A 656 -10.96 -47.42 38.95
C GLY A 656 -12.15 -46.70 38.31
N ASP A 657 -13.05 -47.50 37.75
CA ASP A 657 -14.47 -47.35 37.42
C ASP A 657 -15.27 -46.06 37.73
N GLU A 658 -16.01 -45.68 36.69
CA GLU A 658 -17.41 -45.21 36.62
C GLU A 658 -17.80 -43.77 37.04
N ASP A 659 -18.25 -43.06 36.00
CA ASP A 659 -19.25 -41.98 35.93
C ASP A 659 -18.89 -40.53 36.35
N GLU A 660 -19.00 -39.65 35.34
CA GLU A 660 -19.37 -38.21 35.34
C GLU A 660 -18.39 -37.25 34.61
N ASP A 661 -18.98 -36.55 33.65
CA ASP A 661 -18.64 -35.22 33.11
C ASP A 661 -17.38 -34.96 32.24
N ASP A 662 -17.68 -34.83 30.94
CA ASP A 662 -17.34 -33.66 30.09
C ASP A 662 -15.88 -33.13 30.10
N LEU A 663 -14.92 -33.94 29.62
CA LEU A 663 -13.53 -33.50 29.46
C LEU A 663 -12.94 -33.81 28.06
N LYS A 664 -12.66 -32.71 27.34
CA LYS A 664 -11.71 -32.47 26.23
C LYS A 664 -11.45 -33.64 25.24
N LYS A 665 -12.18 -33.68 24.11
CA LYS A 665 -11.81 -34.47 22.92
C LYS A 665 -10.96 -33.63 21.96
N PRO A 666 -9.81 -34.13 21.46
CA PRO A 666 -8.97 -33.42 20.49
C PRO A 666 -9.74 -33.13 19.20
N LEU A 667 -9.58 -31.92 18.66
CA LEU A 667 -10.28 -31.42 17.47
C LEU A 667 -10.06 -32.32 16.25
N LYS A 668 -11.02 -33.21 15.96
CA LYS A 668 -11.01 -34.06 14.77
C LYS A 668 -11.19 -33.21 13.51
N LEU A 669 -10.27 -33.37 12.55
CA LEU A 669 -10.37 -32.82 11.19
C LEU A 669 -11.76 -33.12 10.59
N ASP A 670 -12.50 -32.07 10.22
CA ASP A 670 -13.89 -32.16 9.73
C ASP A 670 -14.00 -33.08 8.51
N GLU A 671 -15.15 -33.76 8.38
CA GLU A 671 -15.43 -34.70 7.29
C GLU A 671 -15.25 -34.05 5.91
N THR A 672 -15.68 -32.79 5.76
CA THR A 672 -15.59 -32.04 4.49
C THR A 672 -14.14 -31.75 4.13
N ASP A 673 -13.35 -31.29 5.11
CA ASP A 673 -11.94 -30.95 4.91
C ASP A 673 -11.15 -32.23 4.53
N ARG A 674 -11.43 -33.34 5.24
CA ARG A 674 -10.86 -34.66 4.94
C ARG A 674 -11.19 -35.11 3.51
N PHE A 675 -12.46 -35.04 3.11
CA PHE A 675 -12.89 -35.41 1.76
C PHE A 675 -12.15 -34.60 0.68
N LEU A 676 -12.09 -33.27 0.83
CA LEU A 676 -11.49 -32.38 -0.15
C LEU A 676 -9.97 -32.55 -0.24
N MET A 677 -9.30 -32.77 0.88
CA MET A 677 -7.86 -33.05 0.91
C MET A 677 -7.54 -34.40 0.29
N THR A 678 -8.25 -35.46 0.68
CA THR A 678 -8.07 -36.81 0.09
C THR A 678 -8.29 -36.76 -1.41
N LEU A 679 -9.35 -36.10 -1.89
CA LEU A 679 -9.63 -35.97 -3.31
C LEU A 679 -8.49 -35.28 -4.08
N PHE A 680 -7.88 -34.23 -3.51
CA PHE A 680 -6.73 -33.58 -4.14
C PHE A 680 -5.49 -34.49 -4.13
N PHE A 681 -5.10 -35.03 -2.98
CA PHE A 681 -3.88 -35.82 -2.84
C PHE A 681 -3.92 -37.15 -3.62
N GLU A 682 -5.09 -37.76 -3.79
CA GLU A 682 -5.29 -38.92 -4.68
C GLU A 682 -4.99 -38.58 -6.15
N ASN A 683 -5.37 -37.39 -6.60
CA ASN A 683 -5.18 -36.95 -7.99
C ASN A 683 -3.86 -36.19 -8.21
N ASN A 684 -3.17 -35.78 -7.13
CA ASN A 684 -2.00 -34.90 -7.17
C ASN A 684 -0.88 -35.42 -8.09
N LYS A 685 -0.53 -36.71 -7.97
CA LYS A 685 0.51 -37.34 -8.81
C LYS A 685 0.16 -37.31 -10.30
N MET A 686 -1.13 -37.45 -10.63
CA MET A 686 -1.58 -37.46 -12.01
C MET A 686 -1.64 -36.04 -12.59
N LEU A 687 -2.18 -35.08 -11.83
CA LEU A 687 -2.19 -33.67 -12.22
C LEU A 687 -0.77 -33.15 -12.49
N LYS A 688 0.20 -33.51 -11.63
CA LYS A 688 1.61 -33.15 -11.82
C LYS A 688 2.19 -33.71 -13.13
N ARG A 689 1.97 -35.00 -13.41
CA ARG A 689 2.44 -35.64 -14.65
C ARG A 689 1.84 -35.02 -15.92
N LEU A 690 0.54 -34.68 -15.88
CA LEU A 690 -0.12 -34.00 -17.00
C LEU A 690 0.43 -32.59 -17.19
N ALA A 691 0.66 -31.86 -16.09
CA ALA A 691 1.17 -30.50 -16.11
C ALA A 691 2.61 -30.35 -16.63
N GLU A 692 3.44 -31.37 -16.44
CA GLU A 692 4.83 -31.43 -16.93
C GLU A 692 4.93 -31.81 -18.42
N ASN A 693 3.84 -32.28 -19.05
CA ASN A 693 3.88 -32.71 -20.45
C ASN A 693 3.74 -31.50 -21.42
N PRO A 694 4.79 -31.17 -22.21
CA PRO A 694 4.74 -30.03 -23.13
C PRO A 694 3.85 -30.24 -24.36
N GLU A 695 3.41 -31.48 -24.65
CA GLU A 695 2.54 -31.78 -25.80
C GLU A 695 1.19 -31.04 -25.73
N TYR A 696 0.67 -30.86 -24.51
CA TYR A 696 -0.58 -30.17 -24.23
C TYR A 696 -0.35 -28.69 -23.84
N GLU A 697 0.77 -28.09 -24.24
CA GLU A 697 1.04 -26.66 -23.98
C GLU A 697 -0.02 -25.77 -24.65
N ASN A 698 -0.48 -24.76 -23.90
CA ASN A 698 -1.49 -23.80 -24.33
C ASN A 698 -1.12 -23.14 -25.67
N GLU A 699 -2.02 -23.21 -26.66
CA GLU A 699 -1.74 -22.69 -27.99
C GLU A 699 -1.50 -21.17 -27.98
N LYS A 700 -2.12 -20.40 -27.08
CA LYS A 700 -1.84 -18.97 -26.94
C LYS A 700 -0.38 -18.70 -26.58
N LEU A 701 0.24 -19.53 -25.74
CA LEU A 701 1.67 -19.45 -25.44
C LEU A 701 2.52 -19.75 -26.68
N THR A 702 2.10 -20.72 -27.50
CA THR A 702 2.77 -21.01 -28.77
C THR A 702 2.68 -19.82 -29.74
N LYS A 703 1.50 -19.19 -29.88
CA LYS A 703 1.33 -17.97 -30.71
C LYS A 703 2.14 -16.80 -30.16
N LEU A 704 2.15 -16.63 -28.84
CA LEU A 704 2.95 -15.60 -28.15
C LEU A 704 4.45 -15.82 -28.40
N ARG A 705 4.95 -17.05 -28.25
CA ARG A 705 6.34 -17.44 -28.54
C ARG A 705 6.72 -17.08 -29.97
N ASN A 706 5.91 -17.51 -30.95
CA ASN A 706 6.19 -17.22 -32.36
C ASN A 706 6.23 -15.72 -32.64
N THR A 707 5.31 -14.95 -32.04
CA THR A 707 5.24 -13.48 -32.18
C THR A 707 6.48 -12.79 -31.61
N ILE A 708 6.93 -13.20 -30.43
CA ILE A 708 8.15 -12.65 -29.79
C ILE A 708 9.38 -13.02 -30.63
N MET A 709 9.52 -14.29 -31.01
CA MET A 709 10.67 -14.76 -31.80
C MET A 709 10.79 -14.02 -33.13
N GLU A 710 9.68 -13.88 -33.88
CA GLU A 710 9.64 -13.14 -35.15
C GLU A 710 10.14 -11.70 -34.99
N GLN A 711 9.69 -11.00 -33.95
CA GLN A 711 10.04 -9.59 -33.76
C GLN A 711 11.50 -9.40 -33.32
N TYR A 712 11.97 -10.20 -32.37
CA TYR A 712 13.33 -10.08 -31.82
C TYR A 712 14.40 -10.58 -32.80
N THR A 713 14.06 -11.45 -33.74
CA THR A 713 14.96 -11.86 -34.83
C THR A 713 15.01 -10.86 -35.99
N ARG A 714 13.97 -10.04 -36.18
CA ARG A 714 13.92 -9.04 -37.26
C ARG A 714 14.81 -7.83 -37.02
N THR A 715 15.09 -7.50 -35.77
CA THR A 715 15.80 -6.27 -35.40
C THR A 715 17.24 -6.62 -35.04
N GLU A 716 18.23 -6.13 -35.80
CA GLU A 716 19.65 -6.32 -35.46
C GLU A 716 20.04 -5.55 -34.19
N GLU A 717 19.32 -4.46 -33.90
CA GLU A 717 19.47 -3.65 -32.69
C GLU A 717 18.59 -4.14 -31.53
N SER A 718 18.83 -3.61 -30.32
CA SER A 718 18.13 -4.00 -29.09
C SER A 718 16.60 -3.74 -29.18
N ALA A 719 15.85 -4.73 -29.64
CA ALA A 719 14.39 -4.69 -29.70
C ALA A 719 13.81 -4.56 -28.28
N ARG A 720 12.83 -3.67 -28.12
CA ARG A 720 12.09 -3.48 -26.86
C ARG A 720 10.62 -3.83 -27.03
N GLY A 721 10.04 -4.49 -26.05
CA GLY A 721 8.66 -4.94 -26.10
C GLY A 721 7.89 -4.81 -24.78
N ILE A 722 6.57 -4.79 -24.87
CA ILE A 722 5.65 -4.88 -23.73
C ILE A 722 4.59 -5.96 -24.01
N ILE A 723 4.34 -6.83 -23.03
CA ILE A 723 3.23 -7.78 -23.01
C ILE A 723 2.26 -7.33 -21.92
N PHE A 724 1.05 -6.95 -22.31
CA PHE A 724 -0.04 -6.63 -21.41
C PHE A 724 -0.89 -7.87 -21.11
N THR A 725 -1.08 -8.18 -19.83
CA THR A 725 -1.90 -9.31 -19.37
C THR A 725 -2.85 -8.89 -18.23
N LYS A 726 -3.88 -9.69 -17.97
CA LYS A 726 -4.98 -9.34 -17.05
C LYS A 726 -4.60 -9.39 -15.57
N THR A 727 -3.89 -10.43 -15.12
CA THR A 727 -3.68 -10.70 -13.69
C THR A 727 -2.21 -10.59 -13.29
N ARG A 728 -1.94 -10.27 -12.02
CA ARG A 728 -0.56 -10.22 -11.49
C ARG A 728 0.13 -11.57 -11.58
N GLN A 729 -0.59 -12.65 -11.25
CA GLN A 729 -0.10 -14.02 -11.39
C GLN A 729 0.28 -14.33 -12.83
N SER A 730 -0.52 -13.88 -13.81
CA SER A 730 -0.16 -14.08 -15.22
C SER A 730 1.08 -13.32 -15.66
N ALA A 731 1.30 -12.11 -15.13
CA ALA A 731 2.52 -11.36 -15.43
C ALA A 731 3.76 -12.07 -14.85
N TYR A 732 3.68 -12.58 -13.62
CA TYR A 732 4.75 -13.32 -12.99
C TYR A 732 5.04 -14.64 -13.71
N ALA A 733 4.02 -15.46 -13.97
CA ALA A 733 4.19 -16.77 -14.58
C ALA A 733 4.66 -16.68 -16.05
N LEU A 734 4.21 -15.68 -16.82
CA LEU A 734 4.78 -15.42 -18.15
C LEU A 734 6.26 -14.99 -18.06
N SER A 735 6.63 -14.19 -17.05
CA SER A 735 8.04 -13.83 -16.83
C SER A 735 8.88 -15.05 -16.53
N GLN A 736 8.39 -15.94 -15.67
CA GLN A 736 9.05 -17.19 -15.34
C GLN A 736 9.16 -18.11 -16.57
N TRP A 737 8.08 -18.28 -17.34
CA TRP A 737 8.09 -19.06 -18.59
C TRP A 737 9.11 -18.57 -19.61
N ILE A 738 9.28 -17.25 -19.76
CA ILE A 738 10.29 -16.68 -20.67
C ILE A 738 11.71 -16.91 -20.12
N THR A 739 11.92 -16.73 -18.82
CA THR A 739 13.22 -16.92 -18.18
C THR A 739 13.67 -18.39 -18.18
N GLU A 740 12.74 -19.33 -18.00
CA GLU A 740 13.03 -20.77 -17.97
C GLU A 740 13.30 -21.37 -19.36
N ASN A 741 12.89 -20.70 -20.44
CA ASN A 741 13.04 -21.21 -21.80
C ASN A 741 14.23 -20.55 -22.50
N GLU A 742 15.34 -21.30 -22.58
CA GLU A 742 16.63 -20.85 -23.11
C GLU A 742 16.56 -20.24 -24.52
N LYS A 743 15.60 -20.67 -25.36
CA LYS A 743 15.42 -20.11 -26.72
C LYS A 743 15.16 -18.61 -26.71
N PHE A 744 14.49 -18.09 -25.68
CA PHE A 744 14.28 -16.64 -25.56
C PHE A 744 15.59 -15.92 -25.23
N ALA A 745 16.42 -16.50 -24.35
CA ALA A 745 17.73 -15.95 -24.02
C ALA A 745 18.68 -15.98 -25.23
N GLU A 746 18.62 -17.02 -26.08
CA GLU A 746 19.39 -17.14 -27.32
C GLU A 746 19.12 -16.01 -28.31
N VAL A 747 17.86 -15.56 -28.43
CA VAL A 747 17.48 -14.40 -29.26
C VAL A 747 17.62 -13.06 -28.51
N GLY A 748 18.20 -13.08 -27.31
CA GLY A 748 18.51 -11.88 -26.51
C GLY A 748 17.33 -11.31 -25.72
N VAL A 749 16.22 -12.04 -25.54
CA VAL A 749 15.09 -11.58 -24.73
C VAL A 749 15.44 -11.65 -23.24
N LYS A 750 15.33 -10.51 -22.56
CA LYS A 750 15.53 -10.31 -21.12
C LYS A 750 14.24 -9.74 -20.55
N ALA A 751 13.41 -10.64 -20.01
CA ALA A 751 12.06 -10.31 -19.56
C ALA A 751 11.99 -10.01 -18.06
N HIS A 752 11.08 -9.12 -17.68
CA HIS A 752 10.72 -8.87 -16.28
C HIS A 752 9.26 -8.45 -16.16
N HIS A 753 8.60 -8.81 -15.07
CA HIS A 753 7.22 -8.41 -14.79
C HIS A 753 7.12 -6.99 -14.20
N LEU A 754 5.98 -6.33 -14.42
CA LEU A 754 5.63 -5.01 -13.86
C LEU A 754 4.16 -4.99 -13.42
N ILE A 755 3.93 -5.06 -12.10
CA ILE A 755 2.59 -5.18 -11.50
C ILE A 755 2.29 -4.03 -10.52
N GLY A 756 1.01 -3.81 -10.23
CA GLY A 756 0.56 -2.66 -9.42
C GLY A 756 0.91 -2.75 -7.94
N ALA A 757 0.96 -1.59 -7.27
CA ALA A 757 1.35 -1.48 -5.86
C ALA A 757 0.22 -1.74 -4.85
N GLY A 758 -1.04 -1.83 -5.30
CA GLY A 758 -2.18 -2.00 -4.38
C GLY A 758 -2.18 -3.33 -3.61
N HIS A 759 -2.57 -3.30 -2.34
CA HIS A 759 -2.58 -4.46 -1.42
C HIS A 759 -3.88 -5.29 -1.44
N SER A 760 -4.79 -5.01 -2.38
CA SER A 760 -6.14 -5.62 -2.42
C SER A 760 -6.22 -7.01 -3.08
N SER A 761 -5.18 -7.41 -3.81
CA SER A 761 -5.09 -8.73 -4.47
C SER A 761 -4.43 -9.75 -3.53
N GLU A 762 -4.80 -11.03 -3.66
CA GLU A 762 -4.10 -12.14 -3.00
C GLU A 762 -2.63 -12.25 -3.46
N PHE A 763 -2.31 -11.79 -4.67
CA PHE A 763 -0.96 -11.81 -5.21
C PHE A 763 -0.15 -10.60 -4.74
N LYS A 764 1.07 -10.85 -4.24
CA LYS A 764 2.00 -9.85 -3.72
C LYS A 764 2.17 -8.67 -4.71
N PRO A 765 1.95 -7.41 -4.28
CA PRO A 765 2.22 -6.24 -5.12
C PRO A 765 3.71 -6.00 -5.30
N MET A 766 4.07 -5.20 -6.31
CA MET A 766 5.39 -4.54 -6.38
C MET A 766 5.31 -3.19 -5.68
N THR A 767 6.35 -2.82 -4.93
CA THR A 767 6.47 -1.47 -4.37
C THR A 767 6.70 -0.43 -5.47
N GLN A 768 6.42 0.84 -5.19
CA GLN A 768 6.69 1.91 -6.17
C GLN A 768 8.18 2.01 -6.54
N ASN A 769 9.09 1.71 -5.60
CA ASN A 769 10.53 1.71 -5.86
C ASN A 769 10.95 0.58 -6.79
N GLU A 770 10.43 -0.64 -6.59
CA GLU A 770 10.65 -1.76 -7.52
C GLU A 770 10.15 -1.42 -8.94
N GLN A 771 9.00 -0.75 -9.06
CA GLN A 771 8.50 -0.29 -10.36
C GLN A 771 9.46 0.72 -11.02
N LYS A 772 9.95 1.73 -10.27
CA LYS A 772 10.94 2.69 -10.77
C LYS A 772 12.21 2.00 -11.26
N GLU A 773 12.72 1.03 -10.50
CA GLU A 773 13.92 0.28 -10.84
C GLU A 773 13.75 -0.52 -12.13
N VAL A 774 12.64 -1.25 -12.28
CA VAL A 774 12.33 -2.01 -13.49
C VAL A 774 12.20 -1.11 -14.71
N ILE A 775 11.55 0.06 -14.58
CA ILE A 775 11.44 1.04 -15.67
C ILE A 775 12.82 1.61 -16.04
N SER A 776 13.68 1.87 -15.05
CA SER A 776 15.06 2.31 -15.28
C SER A 776 15.89 1.25 -16.01
N LYS A 777 15.82 -0.01 -15.55
CA LYS A 777 16.46 -1.17 -16.21
C LYS A 777 15.96 -1.39 -17.64
N PHE A 778 14.67 -1.14 -17.91
CA PHE A 778 14.12 -1.20 -19.26
C PHE A 778 14.66 -0.09 -20.17
N ARG A 779 14.80 1.12 -19.61
CA ARG A 779 15.36 2.27 -20.33
C ARG A 779 16.85 2.07 -20.67
N THR A 780 17.65 1.55 -19.74
CA THR A 780 19.07 1.24 -19.96
C THR A 780 19.30 0.01 -20.86
N GLY A 781 18.27 -0.79 -21.12
CA GLY A 781 18.35 -1.99 -21.96
C GLY A 781 18.79 -3.26 -21.20
N LYS A 782 18.97 -3.18 -19.87
CA LYS A 782 19.20 -4.36 -19.01
C LYS A 782 18.00 -5.33 -19.07
N ILE A 783 16.80 -4.77 -19.18
CA ILE A 783 15.56 -5.47 -19.50
C ILE A 783 15.09 -4.97 -20.87
N ASN A 784 14.61 -5.85 -21.73
CA ASN A 784 14.11 -5.47 -23.05
C ASN A 784 12.69 -5.96 -23.33
N LEU A 785 12.09 -6.75 -22.43
CA LEU A 785 10.69 -7.15 -22.51
C LEU A 785 9.99 -6.95 -21.15
N LEU A 786 9.00 -6.06 -21.11
CA LEU A 786 8.17 -5.87 -19.91
C LEU A 786 6.90 -6.69 -20.00
N ILE A 787 6.56 -7.41 -18.93
CA ILE A 787 5.30 -8.14 -18.81
C ILE A 787 4.44 -7.43 -17.77
N ALA A 788 3.51 -6.60 -18.23
CA ALA A 788 2.78 -5.67 -17.40
C ALA A 788 1.30 -6.01 -17.30
N THR A 789 0.70 -5.59 -16.19
CA THR A 789 -0.76 -5.38 -16.12
C THR A 789 -1.10 -4.00 -16.69
N THR A 790 -2.31 -3.47 -16.46
CA THR A 790 -2.73 -2.13 -16.91
C THR A 790 -1.85 -0.98 -16.39
N VAL A 791 -0.96 -1.25 -15.41
CA VAL A 791 0.00 -0.29 -14.83
C VAL A 791 0.82 0.45 -15.89
N ALA A 792 1.24 -0.24 -16.95
CA ALA A 792 2.07 0.30 -18.03
C ALA A 792 1.27 0.98 -19.17
N GLU A 793 -0.07 0.90 -19.16
CA GLU A 793 -0.90 1.50 -20.22
C GLU A 793 -0.76 3.04 -20.13
N GLU A 794 -0.96 3.62 -18.94
CA GLU A 794 -1.04 5.06 -18.72
C GLU A 794 0.09 5.62 -17.84
N GLY A 795 0.48 6.88 -18.07
CA GLY A 795 1.20 7.73 -17.10
C GLY A 795 2.69 7.44 -16.89
N LEU A 796 3.15 6.20 -17.07
CA LEU A 796 4.57 5.89 -16.94
C LEU A 796 5.35 6.26 -18.21
N ASP A 797 6.50 6.91 -18.07
CA ASP A 797 7.42 7.14 -19.19
C ASP A 797 8.25 5.89 -19.49
N ILE A 798 7.67 5.03 -20.33
CA ILE A 798 8.30 3.83 -20.85
C ILE A 798 8.97 4.16 -22.18
N LYS A 799 10.20 3.66 -22.37
CA LYS A 799 10.97 3.81 -23.62
C LYS A 799 10.17 3.23 -24.80
N GLU A 800 10.43 3.79 -25.98
CA GLU A 800 9.78 3.42 -27.24
C GLU A 800 9.95 1.92 -27.51
N CYS A 801 8.85 1.25 -27.86
CA CYS A 801 8.83 -0.19 -28.08
C CYS A 801 8.66 -0.51 -29.57
N ASN A 802 9.28 -1.61 -30.01
CA ASN A 802 9.09 -2.22 -31.32
C ASN A 802 7.85 -3.11 -31.34
N ILE A 803 7.45 -3.68 -30.20
CA ILE A 803 6.27 -4.53 -30.12
C ILE A 803 5.47 -4.30 -28.84
N VAL A 804 4.15 -4.22 -28.99
CA VAL A 804 3.20 -4.23 -27.88
C VAL A 804 2.23 -5.37 -28.11
N ILE A 805 2.19 -6.33 -27.19
CA ILE A 805 1.31 -7.50 -27.26
C ILE A 805 0.24 -7.35 -26.18
N ARG A 806 -1.04 -7.44 -26.55
CA ARG A 806 -2.14 -7.64 -25.60
C ARG A 806 -2.47 -9.12 -25.55
N TYR A 807 -2.12 -9.75 -24.45
CA TYR A 807 -2.27 -11.18 -24.23
C TYR A 807 -3.56 -11.47 -23.47
N GLY A 808 -4.65 -11.73 -24.21
CA GLY A 808 -5.98 -11.96 -23.65
C GLY A 808 -6.59 -10.76 -22.90
N LEU A 809 -5.95 -9.59 -22.91
CA LEU A 809 -6.41 -8.38 -22.23
C LEU A 809 -7.08 -7.44 -23.24
N VAL A 810 -8.37 -7.17 -23.04
CA VAL A 810 -9.08 -6.06 -23.67
C VAL A 810 -9.84 -5.30 -22.59
N THR A 811 -9.64 -3.99 -22.56
CA THR A 811 -10.25 -3.08 -21.58
C THR A 811 -11.19 -2.11 -22.31
N ASN A 812 -10.82 -0.85 -22.43
CA ASN A 812 -11.58 0.19 -23.12
C ASN A 812 -10.75 0.81 -24.26
N GLU A 813 -11.38 1.70 -25.03
CA GLU A 813 -10.77 2.40 -26.16
C GLU A 813 -9.61 3.33 -25.75
N ILE A 814 -9.65 3.92 -24.55
CA ILE A 814 -8.58 4.81 -24.05
C ILE A 814 -7.30 4.01 -23.83
N ALA A 815 -7.40 2.90 -23.08
CA ALA A 815 -6.29 2.00 -22.82
C ALA A 815 -5.76 1.35 -24.11
N MET A 816 -6.63 1.01 -25.06
CA MET A 816 -6.23 0.53 -26.38
C MET A 816 -5.32 1.54 -27.11
N VAL A 817 -5.74 2.80 -27.18
CA VAL A 817 -4.96 3.88 -27.84
C VAL A 817 -3.65 4.17 -27.09
N GLN A 818 -3.68 4.18 -25.75
CA GLN A 818 -2.47 4.43 -24.95
C GLN A 818 -1.46 3.28 -25.05
N ALA A 819 -1.91 2.03 -25.00
CA ALA A 819 -1.06 0.85 -25.20
C ALA A 819 -0.48 0.84 -26.63
N ARG A 820 -1.32 1.11 -27.64
CA ARG A 820 -0.87 1.26 -29.04
C ARG A 820 0.19 2.35 -29.18
N GLY A 821 0.02 3.48 -28.48
CA GLY A 821 0.98 4.59 -28.46
C GLY A 821 2.33 4.31 -27.79
N ARG A 822 2.52 3.14 -27.16
CA ARG A 822 3.85 2.68 -26.68
C ARG A 822 4.69 2.07 -27.81
N ALA A 823 4.04 1.46 -28.81
CA ALA A 823 4.66 0.95 -30.02
C ALA A 823 4.85 2.12 -31.01
N ARG A 824 6.02 2.76 -30.94
CA ARG A 824 6.35 3.97 -31.72
C ARG A 824 7.77 3.97 -32.28
N ALA A 825 8.51 2.87 -32.10
CA ALA A 825 9.76 2.67 -32.82
C ALA A 825 9.47 2.38 -34.31
N ASP A 826 10.49 2.52 -35.14
CA ASP A 826 10.37 2.18 -36.56
C ASP A 826 9.97 0.69 -36.72
N GLU A 827 9.08 0.45 -37.69
CA GLU A 827 8.45 -0.85 -37.97
C GLU A 827 7.68 -1.46 -36.79
N SER A 828 7.24 -0.66 -35.83
CA SER A 828 6.60 -1.20 -34.63
C SER A 828 5.26 -1.91 -34.90
N THR A 829 4.94 -2.90 -34.06
CA THR A 829 3.75 -3.74 -34.18
C THR A 829 2.90 -3.73 -32.91
N TYR A 830 1.59 -3.83 -33.09
CA TYR A 830 0.61 -3.97 -32.01
C TYR A 830 -0.16 -5.27 -32.24
N VAL A 831 -0.02 -6.24 -31.35
CA VAL A 831 -0.54 -7.60 -31.55
C VAL A 831 -1.55 -7.97 -30.48
N LEU A 832 -2.75 -8.40 -30.86
CA LEU A 832 -3.71 -9.03 -29.95
C LEU A 832 -3.57 -10.55 -30.04
N VAL A 833 -3.17 -11.20 -28.95
CA VAL A 833 -3.15 -12.67 -28.84
C VAL A 833 -4.40 -13.11 -28.08
N ALA A 834 -5.25 -13.88 -28.74
CA ALA A 834 -6.54 -14.28 -28.20
C ALA A 834 -6.96 -15.68 -28.69
N HIS A 835 -7.94 -16.25 -28.03
CA HIS A 835 -8.55 -17.52 -28.42
C HIS A 835 -9.82 -17.25 -29.25
N SER A 836 -10.11 -18.07 -30.26
CA SER A 836 -11.22 -17.82 -31.19
C SER A 836 -12.62 -17.82 -30.54
N GLY A 837 -12.79 -18.41 -29.36
CA GLY A 837 -14.04 -18.41 -28.60
C GLY A 837 -14.12 -17.45 -27.40
N SER A 838 -13.08 -16.65 -27.10
CA SER A 838 -13.05 -15.88 -25.85
C SER A 838 -13.81 -14.55 -25.87
N GLY A 839 -14.42 -14.16 -27.01
CA GLY A 839 -15.08 -12.85 -27.19
C GLY A 839 -14.12 -11.65 -27.31
N VAL A 840 -12.82 -11.89 -27.06
CA VAL A 840 -11.80 -10.83 -26.92
C VAL A 840 -11.60 -10.07 -28.24
N ILE A 841 -11.71 -10.76 -29.38
CA ILE A 841 -11.53 -10.16 -30.72
C ILE A 841 -12.71 -9.23 -31.04
N GLU A 842 -13.93 -9.65 -30.71
CA GLU A 842 -15.15 -8.87 -30.86
C GLU A 842 -15.10 -7.62 -29.99
N HIS A 843 -14.67 -7.76 -28.74
CA HIS A 843 -14.47 -6.62 -27.83
C HIS A 843 -13.43 -5.62 -28.34
N GLU A 844 -12.31 -6.09 -28.89
CA GLU A 844 -11.30 -5.21 -29.50
C GLU A 844 -11.86 -4.48 -30.74
N THR A 845 -12.64 -5.19 -31.56
CA THR A 845 -13.30 -4.61 -32.74
C THR A 845 -14.31 -3.51 -32.35
N VAL A 846 -15.04 -3.72 -31.25
CA VAL A 846 -15.92 -2.69 -30.67
C VAL A 846 -15.12 -1.48 -30.19
N ASN A 847 -13.94 -1.68 -29.60
CA ASN A 847 -13.08 -0.57 -29.20
C ASN A 847 -12.51 0.22 -30.40
N ASP A 848 -12.14 -0.45 -31.50
CA ASP A 848 -11.78 0.21 -32.76
C ASP A 848 -12.95 1.05 -33.32
N PHE A 849 -14.18 0.54 -33.21
CA PHE A 849 -15.38 1.30 -33.61
C PHE A 849 -15.62 2.51 -32.69
N ARG A 850 -15.44 2.35 -31.38
CA ARG A 850 -15.53 3.43 -30.40
C ARG A 850 -14.48 4.52 -30.63
N GLU A 851 -13.26 4.15 -30.98
CA GLU A 851 -12.21 5.11 -31.34
C GLU A 851 -12.62 5.96 -32.56
N LYS A 852 -13.13 5.32 -33.63
CA LYS A 852 -13.65 6.05 -34.80
C LYS A 852 -14.85 6.94 -34.46
N MET A 853 -15.74 6.47 -33.59
CA MET A 853 -16.88 7.22 -33.08
C MET A 853 -16.45 8.45 -32.27
N MET A 854 -15.40 8.31 -31.45
CA MET A 854 -14.80 9.39 -30.68
C MET A 854 -14.32 10.51 -31.59
N TYR A 855 -13.53 10.21 -32.62
CA TYR A 855 -13.04 11.25 -33.54
C TYR A 855 -14.18 11.98 -34.26
N LYS A 856 -15.24 11.26 -34.65
CA LYS A 856 -16.45 11.87 -35.20
C LYS A 856 -17.15 12.78 -34.19
N ALA A 857 -17.29 12.32 -32.93
CA ALA A 857 -17.91 13.10 -31.87
C ALA A 857 -17.11 14.38 -31.56
N ILE A 858 -15.78 14.30 -31.48
CA ILE A 858 -14.91 15.47 -31.33
C ILE A 858 -15.11 16.45 -32.49
N HIS A 859 -15.18 15.97 -33.74
CA HIS A 859 -15.41 16.81 -34.91
C HIS A 859 -16.77 17.52 -34.84
N CYS A 860 -17.83 16.81 -34.44
CA CYS A 860 -19.17 17.38 -34.25
C CYS A 860 -19.18 18.46 -33.15
N VAL A 861 -18.52 18.21 -32.01
CA VAL A 861 -18.43 19.19 -30.89
C VAL A 861 -17.63 20.42 -31.29
N GLN A 862 -16.51 20.26 -32.01
CA GLN A 862 -15.69 21.38 -32.49
C GLN A 862 -16.40 22.27 -33.52
N ASN A 863 -17.32 21.72 -34.31
CA ASN A 863 -18.07 22.45 -35.32
C ASN A 863 -19.47 22.90 -34.84
N MET A 864 -19.81 22.65 -33.58
CA MET A 864 -21.07 23.08 -32.98
C MET A 864 -21.14 24.60 -32.90
N LYS A 865 -22.32 25.19 -33.11
CA LYS A 865 -22.49 26.63 -32.97
C LYS A 865 -22.14 27.08 -31.54
N PRO A 866 -21.41 28.19 -31.35
CA PRO A 866 -20.97 28.61 -30.02
C PRO A 866 -22.10 28.77 -28.99
N GLU A 867 -23.27 29.26 -29.42
CA GLU A 867 -24.45 29.43 -28.56
C GLU A 867 -25.04 28.08 -28.11
N GLU A 868 -25.12 27.12 -29.03
CA GLU A 868 -25.60 25.76 -28.75
C GLU A 868 -24.65 25.03 -27.80
N TYR A 869 -23.34 25.15 -28.04
CA TYR A 869 -22.30 24.60 -27.18
C TYR A 869 -22.40 25.19 -25.77
N ALA A 870 -22.44 26.52 -25.64
CA ALA A 870 -22.55 27.19 -24.35
C ALA A 870 -23.80 26.78 -23.57
N HIS A 871 -24.94 26.61 -24.25
CA HIS A 871 -26.19 26.16 -23.64
C HIS A 871 -26.07 24.74 -23.08
N LYS A 872 -25.59 23.78 -23.90
CA LYS A 872 -25.40 22.38 -23.48
C LYS A 872 -24.39 22.24 -22.34
N ILE A 873 -23.28 22.97 -22.40
CA ILE A 873 -22.28 22.98 -21.33
C ILE A 873 -22.88 23.45 -20.00
N LEU A 874 -23.66 24.54 -20.00
CA LEU A 874 -24.30 25.05 -18.79
C LEU A 874 -25.28 24.04 -18.18
N GLU A 875 -26.10 23.39 -19.02
CA GLU A 875 -27.04 22.36 -18.58
C GLU A 875 -26.32 21.19 -17.89
N LEU A 876 -25.27 20.66 -18.54
CA LEU A 876 -24.47 19.56 -18.02
C LEU A 876 -23.72 19.92 -16.72
N GLN A 877 -23.24 21.16 -16.60
CA GLN A 877 -22.63 21.67 -15.36
C GLN A 877 -23.63 21.69 -14.19
N MET A 878 -24.86 22.16 -14.44
CA MET A 878 -25.93 22.17 -13.43
C MET A 878 -26.32 20.75 -13.02
N GLN A 879 -26.43 19.83 -13.98
CA GLN A 879 -26.69 18.40 -13.71
C GLN A 879 -25.58 17.77 -12.86
N SER A 880 -24.31 17.98 -13.21
CA SER A 880 -23.15 17.44 -12.47
C SER A 880 -23.12 17.90 -11.00
N ILE A 881 -23.46 19.17 -10.74
CA ILE A 881 -23.57 19.70 -9.37
C ILE A 881 -24.75 19.08 -8.61
N MET A 882 -25.90 18.92 -9.27
CA MET A 882 -27.08 18.32 -8.65
C MET A 882 -26.86 16.83 -8.32
N GLU A 883 -26.21 16.09 -9.22
CA GLU A 883 -25.79 14.69 -9.00
C GLU A 883 -24.98 14.55 -7.70
N LYS A 884 -23.97 15.41 -7.49
CA LYS A 884 -23.15 15.41 -6.27
C LYS A 884 -23.98 15.71 -5.03
N LYS A 885 -24.82 16.75 -5.06
CA LYS A 885 -25.69 17.12 -3.92
C LYS A 885 -26.62 15.97 -3.51
N MET A 886 -27.24 15.30 -4.48
CA MET A 886 -28.11 14.15 -4.22
C MET A 886 -27.33 12.98 -3.63
N LYS A 887 -26.11 12.72 -4.12
CA LYS A 887 -25.25 11.66 -3.59
C LYS A 887 -24.79 11.94 -2.16
N THR A 888 -24.39 13.17 -1.85
CA THR A 888 -24.02 13.59 -0.48
C THR A 888 -25.18 13.38 0.49
N LYS A 889 -26.41 13.78 0.12
CA LYS A 889 -27.61 13.51 0.94
C LYS A 889 -27.85 12.02 1.18
N ARG A 890 -27.68 11.17 0.15
CA ARG A 890 -27.80 9.71 0.28
C ARG A 890 -26.72 9.11 1.18
N ASN A 891 -25.50 9.61 1.13
CA ASN A 891 -24.40 9.12 1.97
C ASN A 891 -24.61 9.48 3.45
N ILE A 892 -25.04 10.70 3.75
CA ILE A 892 -25.39 11.13 5.12
C ILE A 892 -26.51 10.24 5.67
N ALA A 893 -27.53 9.93 4.87
CA ALA A 893 -28.63 9.05 5.27
C ALA A 893 -28.23 7.58 5.51
N LYS A 894 -27.08 7.11 5.00
CA LYS A 894 -26.58 5.74 5.24
C LYS A 894 -25.86 5.59 6.59
N HIS A 895 -25.22 6.64 7.08
CA HIS A 895 -24.55 6.66 8.38
C HIS A 895 -25.56 6.94 9.50
N TYR A 896 -26.41 5.97 9.81
CA TYR A 896 -27.17 5.96 11.06
C TYR A 896 -26.29 5.36 12.17
N LYS A 897 -26.15 6.10 13.28
CA LYS A 897 -25.40 5.67 14.47
C LYS A 897 -26.26 4.70 15.28
N ASN A 898 -26.13 3.41 15.01
CA ASN A 898 -26.66 2.37 15.88
C ASN A 898 -25.62 1.99 16.95
N ASN A 899 -26.09 1.63 18.14
CA ASN A 899 -25.25 1.24 19.27
C ASN A 899 -24.44 -0.05 18.93
N PRO A 900 -23.11 -0.10 19.15
CA PRO A 900 -22.29 -1.30 18.89
C PRO A 900 -22.81 -2.58 19.55
N SER A 901 -23.49 -2.44 20.70
CA SER A 901 -24.13 -3.54 21.44
C SER A 901 -25.17 -4.35 20.66
N LEU A 902 -25.67 -3.81 19.55
CA LEU A 902 -26.70 -4.43 18.71
C LEU A 902 -26.18 -5.51 17.77
N ILE A 903 -24.87 -5.74 17.73
CA ILE A 903 -24.25 -6.73 16.84
C ILE A 903 -23.35 -7.70 17.58
N THR A 904 -23.21 -8.90 17.00
CA THR A 904 -22.18 -9.87 17.37
C THR A 904 -21.49 -10.39 16.11
N PHE A 905 -20.23 -10.80 16.26
CA PHE A 905 -19.40 -11.34 15.20
C PHE A 905 -19.25 -12.85 15.36
N LEU A 906 -19.64 -13.60 14.32
CA LEU A 906 -19.44 -15.04 14.24
C LEU A 906 -18.30 -15.35 13.26
N CYS A 907 -17.50 -16.37 13.56
CA CYS A 907 -16.53 -16.89 12.61
C CYS A 907 -17.24 -17.35 11.33
N LYS A 908 -16.78 -16.88 10.17
CA LYS A 908 -17.37 -17.24 8.87
C LYS A 908 -17.34 -18.75 8.58
N ASN A 909 -16.42 -19.51 9.18
CA ASN A 909 -16.25 -20.95 8.92
C ASN A 909 -17.07 -21.83 9.86
N CYS A 910 -16.77 -21.79 11.17
CA CYS A 910 -17.41 -22.65 12.16
C CYS A 910 -18.66 -22.04 12.82
N SER A 911 -19.00 -20.78 12.51
CA SER A 911 -20.09 -20.02 13.16
C SER A 911 -19.95 -19.85 14.68
N VAL A 912 -18.75 -20.09 15.25
CA VAL A 912 -18.47 -19.80 16.67
C VAL A 912 -18.59 -18.30 16.94
N LEU A 913 -19.11 -17.95 18.11
CA LEU A 913 -19.15 -16.57 18.58
C LEU A 913 -17.71 -16.10 18.83
N ALA A 914 -17.30 -15.03 18.14
CA ALA A 914 -15.96 -14.46 18.28
C ALA A 914 -15.95 -13.27 19.24
N CYS A 915 -16.86 -12.30 19.09
CA CYS A 915 -16.96 -11.13 19.96
C CYS A 915 -18.31 -10.40 19.83
N SER A 916 -18.64 -9.57 20.81
CA SER A 916 -19.68 -8.54 20.77
C SER A 916 -19.18 -7.29 20.03
N GLY A 917 -20.09 -6.45 19.53
CA GLY A 917 -19.71 -5.15 18.98
C GLY A 917 -19.20 -4.16 20.02
N GLU A 918 -19.48 -4.39 21.30
CA GLU A 918 -18.94 -3.59 22.42
C GLU A 918 -17.44 -3.83 22.64
N ASP A 919 -16.94 -5.01 22.29
CA ASP A 919 -15.53 -5.39 22.52
C ASP A 919 -14.59 -4.77 21.47
N ILE A 920 -15.16 -4.23 20.37
CA ILE A 920 -14.40 -3.67 19.25
C ILE A 920 -14.07 -2.20 19.49
N HIS A 921 -12.78 -1.92 19.45
CA HIS A 921 -12.21 -0.58 19.54
C HIS A 921 -11.46 -0.20 18.27
N VAL A 922 -11.26 1.10 18.07
CA VAL A 922 -10.57 1.64 16.89
C VAL A 922 -9.29 2.38 17.26
N ILE A 923 -8.19 2.01 16.61
CA ILE A 923 -6.89 2.69 16.68
C ILE A 923 -6.73 3.55 15.41
N GLU A 924 -6.26 4.80 15.58
CA GLU A 924 -6.05 5.77 14.50
C GLU A 924 -7.28 5.96 13.57
N LYS A 925 -8.50 5.76 14.11
CA LYS A 925 -9.79 5.81 13.37
C LYS A 925 -9.91 4.78 12.22
N MET A 926 -9.01 3.79 12.14
CA MET A 926 -8.93 2.85 11.01
C MET A 926 -8.82 1.39 11.42
N HIS A 927 -7.90 1.04 12.32
CA HIS A 927 -7.64 -0.34 12.71
C HIS A 927 -8.62 -0.79 13.80
N HIS A 928 -9.31 -1.91 13.59
CA HIS A 928 -10.32 -2.42 14.53
C HIS A 928 -9.73 -3.59 15.33
N VAL A 929 -9.70 -3.46 16.65
CA VAL A 929 -9.04 -4.40 17.59
C VAL A 929 -10.00 -4.87 18.68
N ASN A 930 -9.70 -6.02 19.28
CA ASN A 930 -10.37 -6.53 20.49
C ASN A 930 -9.30 -6.86 21.54
N MET A 931 -9.50 -6.42 22.79
CA MET A 931 -8.54 -6.60 23.90
C MET A 931 -9.09 -7.46 25.05
N THR A 932 -10.29 -8.03 24.89
CA THR A 932 -10.90 -8.87 25.92
C THR A 932 -10.08 -10.15 26.16
N PRO A 933 -9.83 -10.56 27.42
CA PRO A 933 -9.05 -11.76 27.73
C PRO A 933 -9.69 -13.02 27.15
N GLU A 934 -11.03 -13.07 27.12
CA GLU A 934 -11.80 -14.17 26.53
C GLU A 934 -11.51 -14.32 25.04
N PHE A 935 -11.20 -13.22 24.33
CA PHE A 935 -10.87 -13.28 22.91
C PHE A 935 -9.50 -13.95 22.65
N LYS A 936 -8.55 -13.81 23.59
CA LYS A 936 -7.20 -14.40 23.46
C LYS A 936 -7.23 -15.92 23.37
N GLU A 937 -8.17 -16.56 24.07
CA GLU A 937 -8.33 -18.03 24.07
C GLU A 937 -8.96 -18.58 22.78
N LEU A 938 -9.51 -17.72 21.92
CA LEU A 938 -10.27 -18.12 20.72
C LEU A 938 -9.43 -18.23 19.45
N TYR A 939 -8.19 -17.73 19.46
CA TYR A 939 -7.32 -17.71 18.29
C TYR A 939 -5.92 -18.26 18.58
N ILE A 940 -5.25 -18.66 17.49
CA ILE A 940 -3.84 -19.05 17.47
C ILE A 940 -3.10 -18.08 16.55
N VAL A 941 -1.86 -17.76 16.88
CA VAL A 941 -1.00 -16.90 16.05
C VAL A 941 -0.08 -17.78 15.21
N ARG A 942 -0.07 -17.56 13.90
CA ARG A 942 0.89 -18.20 12.99
C ARG A 942 1.87 -17.20 12.42
N GLU A 943 3.06 -17.66 12.11
CA GLU A 943 4.01 -16.85 11.35
C GLU A 943 3.47 -16.51 9.96
N ASN A 944 3.68 -15.26 9.56
CA ASN A 944 3.25 -14.79 8.26
C ASN A 944 4.28 -15.16 7.18
N LYS A 945 3.92 -16.07 6.27
CA LYS A 945 4.79 -16.51 5.15
C LYS A 945 5.28 -15.35 4.27
N ALA A 946 4.58 -14.21 4.24
CA ALA A 946 5.03 -13.03 3.50
C ALA A 946 6.30 -12.41 4.09
N LEU A 947 6.52 -12.54 5.40
CA LEU A 947 7.71 -12.06 6.10
C LEU A 947 8.89 -13.04 5.99
N GLN A 948 8.63 -14.35 6.02
CA GLN A 948 9.68 -15.38 5.85
C GLN A 948 10.47 -15.19 4.56
N LYS A 949 9.82 -14.81 3.45
CA LYS A 949 10.50 -14.52 2.18
C LYS A 949 11.37 -13.26 2.17
N LYS A 950 11.23 -12.38 3.16
CA LYS A 950 12.02 -11.13 3.25
C LYS A 950 13.25 -11.26 4.14
N CYS A 951 13.49 -12.40 4.81
CA CYS A 951 14.54 -12.53 5.82
C CYS A 951 14.57 -11.33 6.78
N ALA A 952 13.40 -10.80 7.14
CA ALA A 952 13.26 -9.71 8.09
C ALA A 952 12.86 -10.33 9.43
N ASP A 953 13.76 -10.26 10.41
CA ASP A 953 13.66 -10.91 11.73
C ASP A 953 12.61 -10.31 12.68
N TYR A 954 11.51 -9.74 12.16
CA TYR A 954 10.44 -9.18 12.98
C TYR A 954 9.14 -10.01 12.86
N GLN A 955 8.83 -10.77 13.90
CA GLN A 955 7.58 -11.55 14.11
C GLN A 955 6.32 -10.67 14.31
N ILE A 956 6.40 -9.36 14.08
CA ILE A 956 5.41 -8.34 14.50
C ILE A 956 4.03 -8.52 13.84
N ASN A 957 3.92 -9.22 12.71
CA ASN A 957 2.65 -9.38 11.98
C ASN A 957 2.21 -10.84 11.82
N GLY A 958 2.15 -11.58 12.93
CA GLY A 958 1.55 -12.92 12.95
C GLY A 958 0.12 -12.94 12.39
N GLU A 959 -0.25 -13.98 11.65
CA GLU A 959 -1.62 -14.18 11.17
C GLU A 959 -2.47 -14.80 12.29
N ILE A 960 -3.62 -14.17 12.58
CA ILE A 960 -4.54 -14.63 13.62
C ILE A 960 -5.52 -15.60 12.97
N ILE A 961 -5.55 -16.85 13.45
CA ILE A 961 -6.46 -17.88 12.96
C ILE A 961 -7.38 -18.38 14.07
N CYS A 962 -8.64 -18.64 13.71
CA CYS A 962 -9.58 -19.36 14.57
C CYS A 962 -9.10 -20.80 14.79
N LYS A 963 -9.49 -21.44 15.90
CA LYS A 963 -9.33 -22.88 16.14
C LYS A 963 -9.90 -23.78 15.03
N CYS A 964 -10.77 -23.29 14.15
CA CYS A 964 -11.20 -24.03 12.95
C CYS A 964 -10.26 -23.91 11.72
N GLY A 965 -9.17 -23.15 11.84
CA GLY A 965 -8.19 -22.82 10.79
C GLY A 965 -8.54 -21.57 9.95
N GLN A 966 -9.67 -20.91 10.20
CA GLN A 966 -10.07 -19.71 9.44
C GLN A 966 -9.26 -18.49 9.89
N ALA A 967 -8.54 -17.86 8.97
CA ALA A 967 -7.88 -16.57 9.24
C ALA A 967 -8.91 -15.49 9.60
N TRP A 968 -8.66 -14.78 10.69
CA TRP A 968 -9.46 -13.67 11.22
C TRP A 968 -8.81 -12.32 10.97
N GLY A 969 -7.49 -12.23 11.09
CA GLY A 969 -6.79 -10.95 11.16
C GLY A 969 -5.27 -11.07 11.16
N THR A 970 -4.61 -10.03 11.66
CA THR A 970 -3.15 -9.97 11.85
C THR A 970 -2.84 -9.33 13.20
N MET A 971 -1.78 -9.76 13.86
CA MET A 971 -1.24 -9.06 15.03
C MET A 971 -0.69 -7.69 14.59
N MET A 972 -0.78 -6.71 15.48
CA MET A 972 -0.15 -5.40 15.33
C MET A 972 0.42 -4.95 16.67
N VAL A 973 1.53 -4.23 16.65
CA VAL A 973 2.10 -3.61 17.85
C VAL A 973 1.66 -2.15 17.90
N HIS A 974 1.00 -1.74 18.97
CA HIS A 974 0.64 -0.34 19.19
C HIS A 974 0.98 0.08 20.62
N LYS A 975 1.91 1.03 20.76
CA LYS A 975 2.50 1.47 22.04
C LYS A 975 3.04 0.31 22.89
N GLY A 976 3.73 -0.64 22.24
CA GLY A 976 4.35 -1.80 22.90
C GLY A 976 3.40 -2.95 23.25
N LEU A 977 2.09 -2.80 23.01
CA LEU A 977 1.11 -3.88 23.20
C LEU A 977 0.88 -4.65 21.89
N ASP A 978 0.91 -5.98 21.98
CA ASP A 978 0.52 -6.89 20.90
C ASP A 978 -1.00 -7.01 20.84
N LEU A 979 -1.62 -6.36 19.84
CA LEU A 979 -3.06 -6.26 19.69
C LEU A 979 -3.56 -7.04 18.46
N PRO A 980 -4.67 -7.78 18.57
CA PRO A 980 -5.22 -8.51 17.43
C PRO A 980 -6.10 -7.61 16.53
N CYS A 981 -5.64 -7.32 15.32
CA CYS A 981 -6.36 -6.50 14.35
C CYS A 981 -7.27 -7.35 13.43
N LEU A 982 -8.57 -7.08 13.45
CA LEU A 982 -9.59 -7.92 12.84
C LEU A 982 -10.03 -7.46 11.45
N LYS A 983 -10.14 -8.42 10.51
CA LYS A 983 -10.63 -8.18 9.15
C LYS A 983 -12.09 -8.62 9.02
N ILE A 984 -13.02 -7.67 8.97
CA ILE A 984 -14.49 -7.91 8.93
C ILE A 984 -14.94 -8.93 7.86
N ARG A 985 -14.22 -9.05 6.73
CA ARG A 985 -14.52 -10.02 5.65
C ARG A 985 -14.52 -11.49 6.10
N ASN A 986 -13.87 -11.78 7.22
CA ASN A 986 -13.72 -13.12 7.80
C ASN A 986 -14.80 -13.43 8.85
N PHE A 987 -15.73 -12.51 9.08
CA PHE A 987 -16.79 -12.63 10.07
C PHE A 987 -18.19 -12.51 9.44
N VAL A 988 -19.17 -13.10 10.10
CA VAL A 988 -20.60 -12.91 9.82
C VAL A 988 -21.16 -12.04 10.94
N VAL A 989 -21.69 -10.88 10.58
CA VAL A 989 -22.29 -9.93 11.54
C VAL A 989 -23.75 -10.29 11.74
N VAL A 990 -24.14 -10.50 13.00
CA VAL A 990 -25.52 -10.80 13.38
C VAL A 990 -26.12 -9.59 14.09
N PHE A 991 -27.22 -9.05 13.56
CA PHE A 991 -27.94 -7.95 14.21
C PHE A 991 -28.96 -8.52 15.20
N LYS A 992 -28.86 -8.14 16.48
CA LYS A 992 -29.75 -8.64 17.55
C LYS A 992 -31.22 -8.32 17.31
N ASN A 993 -31.54 -7.19 16.66
CA ASN A 993 -32.91 -6.69 16.50
C ASN A 993 -33.80 -7.55 15.61
N ASN A 994 -33.23 -8.23 14.62
CA ASN A 994 -33.98 -8.99 13.61
C ASN A 994 -33.31 -10.32 13.23
N SER A 995 -32.27 -10.71 13.97
CA SER A 995 -31.40 -11.86 13.70
C SER A 995 -30.86 -11.90 12.27
N THR A 996 -30.78 -10.75 11.57
CA THR A 996 -30.28 -10.72 10.20
C THR A 996 -28.77 -10.93 10.21
N LYS A 997 -28.33 -11.93 9.45
CA LYS A 997 -26.93 -12.27 9.26
C LYS A 997 -26.42 -11.64 7.96
N LYS A 998 -25.39 -10.80 8.05
CA LYS A 998 -24.79 -10.11 6.90
C LYS A 998 -23.28 -10.31 6.88
N GLN A 999 -22.71 -10.21 5.69
CA GLN A 999 -21.26 -10.14 5.49
C GLN A 999 -20.92 -8.83 4.81
N TYR A 1000 -19.84 -8.22 5.27
CA TYR A 1000 -19.33 -6.95 4.79
C TYR A 1000 -17.90 -7.15 4.28
N LYS A 1001 -17.52 -6.43 3.22
CA LYS A 1001 -16.14 -6.49 2.71
C LYS A 1001 -15.22 -5.54 3.46
N LYS A 1002 -15.76 -4.42 3.96
CA LYS A 1002 -15.03 -3.34 4.63
C LYS A 1002 -15.82 -2.82 5.83
N TRP A 1003 -15.12 -2.31 6.84
CA TRP A 1003 -15.73 -1.76 8.05
C TRP A 1003 -16.67 -0.58 7.77
N VAL A 1004 -16.34 0.29 6.80
CA VAL A 1004 -17.17 1.45 6.39
C VAL A 1004 -18.56 1.08 5.84
N GLU A 1005 -18.78 -0.16 5.41
CA GLU A 1005 -20.09 -0.63 4.93
C GLU A 1005 -21.06 -0.93 6.10
N LEU A 1006 -20.53 -1.08 7.31
CA LEU A 1006 -21.30 -1.34 8.52
C LEU A 1006 -21.89 -0.02 9.05
N PRO A 1007 -23.22 0.06 9.29
CA PRO A 1007 -23.87 1.25 9.81
C PRO A 1007 -23.73 1.35 11.35
N ILE A 1008 -22.51 1.20 11.86
CA ILE A 1008 -22.17 1.25 13.30
C ILE A 1008 -20.86 2.03 13.44
N THR A 1009 -20.76 2.84 14.49
CA THR A 1009 -19.53 3.57 14.85
C THR A 1009 -18.99 2.98 16.14
N PHE A 1010 -17.73 2.57 16.13
CA PHE A 1010 -17.04 2.01 17.29
C PHE A 1010 -16.28 3.10 18.06
N PRO A 1011 -16.07 2.91 19.38
CA PRO A 1011 -15.25 3.82 20.18
C PRO A 1011 -13.78 3.77 19.75
N ASN A 1012 -13.06 4.89 19.97
CA ASN A 1012 -11.60 4.89 19.89
C ASN A 1012 -11.04 4.13 21.10
N LEU A 1013 -9.90 3.48 20.93
CA LEU A 1013 -9.23 2.79 22.01
C LEU A 1013 -8.76 3.78 23.09
N ASP A 1014 -9.25 3.61 24.32
CA ASP A 1014 -8.71 4.27 25.50
C ASP A 1014 -7.98 3.23 26.37
N TYR A 1015 -6.72 3.51 26.67
CA TYR A 1015 -5.87 2.64 27.49
C TYR A 1015 -6.34 2.57 28.94
N SER A 1016 -7.11 3.56 29.40
CA SER A 1016 -7.67 3.58 30.75
C SER A 1016 -8.56 2.36 31.02
N GLU A 1017 -9.35 1.93 30.02
CA GLU A 1017 -10.18 0.73 30.12
C GLU A 1017 -9.32 -0.53 30.17
N CYS A 1018 -8.24 -0.59 29.40
CA CYS A 1018 -7.34 -1.75 29.35
C CYS A 1018 -6.62 -2.03 30.68
N CYS A 1019 -6.31 -1.00 31.45
CA CYS A 1019 -5.63 -1.13 32.75
C CYS A 1019 -6.55 -1.58 33.89
N LEU A 1020 -7.88 -1.51 33.74
CA LEU A 1020 -8.85 -1.86 34.79
C LEU A 1020 -9.31 -3.32 34.73
N PHE A 1021 -9.08 -4.03 33.61
CA PHE A 1021 -9.51 -5.42 33.44
C PHE A 1021 -8.53 -6.47 33.99
N SER A 1022 -7.39 -6.05 34.55
CA SER A 1022 -6.41 -6.96 35.17
C SER A 1022 -6.48 -7.02 36.70
N ASP A 1023 -7.54 -6.49 37.33
CA ASP A 1023 -7.70 -6.46 38.80
C ASP A 1023 -8.11 -7.82 39.41
N GLU A 1024 -8.28 -8.88 38.59
CA GLU A 1024 -8.59 -10.26 39.01
C GLU A 1024 -7.64 -11.25 38.31
N ASP A 1025 -6.40 -11.39 38.81
CA ASP A 1025 -5.60 -12.65 38.85
C ASP A 1025 -4.18 -12.46 39.42
#